data_AF-A0A560FT75-F1
#
_entry.id   AF-A0A560FT75-F1
#
_cell.length_a   1.000
_cell.length_b   1.000
_cell.length_c   1.000
_cell.angle_alpha   90.00
_cell.angle_beta   90.00
_cell.angle_gamma   90.00
#
_symmetry.space_group_name_H-M   'P 1'
#
loop_
_entity.id
_entity.type
_entity.pdbx_description
1 polymer ?
#
loop_
_entity_poly.entity_id
_entity_poly.type
_entity_poly.pdbx_seq_one_letter_code
_entity_poly.pdbx_strand_id
1 'polypeptide(L)'
;MGDNVGSTPTAPGAHDGLIDFSQYSDAQLRDLQQIVTPSASPQNHANLMAEITRRAAIGEHALAIDAVNQRASCWSVRLSRHNGLLGWLESVRDRQPLYGAGLVEIDDAGITFHGWRRTWLGVPLRATHAIPRASVRNVGVDDTLVQFDQRGLSGWLAAIGLGKGRLSFRADSVTDAQAITRALPTTRTDGFDDNWAAVRQFDRSMAAAGGAWITIALVLVNIVIFSVMAWAGQRFTAFDIQSLLSWGGNFGVLTINGQWWRLLTAMFLHLDPAHLLVNMWALWSVGRLTERLYGRWVFLALYLAIGLLSGLTSVVWDPARVSAGASGAIFGLFGLLLAYLSLRRTQVPRAVFRAHWLSTAVFVVFSLTNGMLQTGIDNAAHVGGLVAGLVLGRILAQPLVDKGSQRPRPLAVGLATAVLTIASIAGILRARNEGVQLSPWEQYWQSRQDLARDSGAAERRWAQLGAQVSGGSMSVADAAAAFETEMIPTWQKMYDRLRREKPLLPASQARAGAEALTYAENRLNWAKELVALLKRNDNSEADKLLTFSKKNDRVVAYMQWQNLRAASTHRPTALSNSTFVTYARALLRHGGTDCVHGPAVFGRSPTTSDAQGDGPALREAAGCGAQQALRKGDYAALEAALAEGLRTIGEMPDGGSRLQGIVGGLNDLFDYEGLSVDDQFARIASWRRAYPQSVYPDLMEVQVLYTWAWWARGHGGANTVSGQAQAIYSFRLAMAAAALNEIGGRANSTPLWYLMSMAIGISEGSELKELRATFDEGHAKFPRYYALHRQMLRALMPRWYGSADDLIEFFSDIRNRAPEAEREEIFARLAWDYSAMEGDDYDITVENNFGWPALMTGYQGLMKRYPASDFWINVYANMACRVGSDLEYIKLRPDLNTRMSSIVWSDKISVATCDKKFERPIKRYRQDHPDWHGPAL
;
A
#
# COMPACT_ATOMS: atom_id res chain seq x y z
N MET A 1 52.64 -2.00 -63.29
CA MET A 1 54.04 -1.69 -62.94
C MET A 1 54.24 -2.34 -61.59
N GLY A 2 54.94 -3.44 -61.41
CA GLY A 2 56.23 -3.93 -61.93
C GLY A 2 56.81 -4.68 -60.72
N ASP A 3 56.88 -6.01 -60.80
CA ASP A 3 58.11 -6.81 -60.90
C ASP A 3 58.91 -7.01 -59.61
N ASN A 4 58.89 -8.28 -59.20
CA ASN A 4 59.98 -9.19 -58.82
C ASN A 4 60.90 -9.00 -57.59
N VAL A 5 60.75 -10.02 -56.72
CA VAL A 5 61.75 -11.00 -56.19
C VAL A 5 62.80 -10.54 -55.17
N GLY A 6 62.65 -11.13 -53.98
CA GLY A 6 63.71 -11.37 -53.00
C GLY A 6 63.15 -12.21 -51.84
N SER A 7 63.41 -13.52 -51.87
CA SER A 7 62.94 -14.53 -50.92
C SER A 7 63.42 -14.29 -49.48
N THR A 8 62.48 -14.25 -48.53
CA THR A 8 62.68 -14.52 -47.09
C THR A 8 61.54 -15.41 -46.57
N PRO A 9 61.79 -16.30 -45.58
CA PRO A 9 60.82 -17.29 -45.13
C PRO A 9 59.56 -16.61 -44.57
N THR A 10 58.41 -17.05 -45.09
CA THR A 10 57.06 -16.56 -44.78
C THR A 10 56.75 -16.58 -43.28
N ALA A 11 56.23 -15.45 -42.78
CA ALA A 11 55.67 -15.34 -41.43
C ALA A 11 54.51 -16.34 -41.19
N PRO A 12 54.29 -16.80 -39.94
CA PRO A 12 53.16 -17.67 -39.60
C PRO A 12 51.82 -17.03 -39.97
N GLY A 13 50.93 -17.79 -40.61
CA GLY A 13 49.62 -17.31 -41.07
C GLY A 13 48.73 -16.79 -39.93
N ALA A 14 47.80 -15.88 -40.26
CA ALA A 14 46.91 -15.15 -39.34
C ALA A 14 45.99 -15.99 -38.42
N HIS A 15 46.11 -17.32 -38.45
CA HIS A 15 45.35 -18.27 -37.64
C HIS A 15 46.24 -19.14 -36.74
N ASP A 16 47.54 -18.86 -36.65
CA ASP A 16 48.44 -19.53 -35.72
C ASP A 16 48.10 -19.17 -34.25
N GLY A 17 47.88 -20.18 -33.42
CA GLY A 17 47.50 -20.05 -32.00
C GLY A 17 45.99 -20.08 -31.69
N LEU A 18 45.11 -20.13 -32.68
CA LEU A 18 43.65 -20.08 -32.48
C LEU A 18 42.97 -21.45 -32.33
N ILE A 19 43.69 -22.56 -32.57
CA ILE A 19 43.10 -23.90 -32.53
C ILE A 19 43.11 -24.44 -31.09
N ASP A 20 41.92 -24.73 -30.57
CA ASP A 20 41.75 -25.39 -29.27
C ASP A 20 41.88 -26.92 -29.42
N PHE A 21 43.10 -27.42 -29.22
CA PHE A 21 43.40 -28.86 -29.32
C PHE A 21 42.76 -29.71 -28.21
N SER A 22 42.19 -29.11 -27.16
CA SER A 22 41.57 -29.85 -26.06
C SER A 22 40.29 -30.60 -26.47
N GLN A 23 39.68 -30.21 -27.58
CA GLN A 23 38.43 -30.80 -28.09
C GLN A 23 38.64 -32.05 -28.96
N TYR A 24 39.89 -32.39 -29.30
CA TYR A 24 40.23 -33.50 -30.18
C TYR A 24 40.58 -34.77 -29.38
N SER A 25 40.29 -35.95 -29.96
CA SER A 25 40.63 -37.25 -29.37
C SER A 25 42.11 -37.62 -29.55
N ASP A 26 42.62 -38.56 -28.75
CA ASP A 26 44.06 -38.92 -28.78
C ASP A 26 44.52 -39.52 -30.12
N ALA A 27 43.64 -40.21 -30.84
CA ALA A 27 43.93 -40.67 -32.20
C ALA A 27 44.05 -39.49 -33.17
N GLN A 28 43.14 -38.51 -33.09
CA GLN A 28 43.16 -37.32 -33.93
C GLN A 28 44.36 -36.41 -33.63
N LEU A 29 44.78 -36.31 -32.36
CA LEU A 29 45.96 -35.54 -31.98
C LEU A 29 47.25 -36.12 -32.58
N ARG A 30 47.36 -37.46 -32.69
CA ARG A 30 48.49 -38.13 -33.35
C ARG A 30 48.52 -37.91 -34.86
N ASP A 31 47.36 -37.92 -35.51
CA ASP A 31 47.27 -37.60 -36.94
C ASP A 31 47.63 -36.13 -37.19
N LEU A 32 47.16 -35.22 -36.32
CA LEU A 32 47.46 -33.79 -36.40
C LEU A 32 48.95 -33.46 -36.16
N GLN A 33 49.71 -34.29 -35.42
CA GLN A 33 51.16 -34.12 -35.26
C GLN A 33 51.92 -34.22 -36.59
N GLN A 34 51.40 -34.95 -37.57
CA GLN A 34 52.03 -35.06 -38.89
C GLN A 34 51.69 -33.89 -39.81
N ILE A 35 50.62 -33.14 -39.49
CA ILE A 35 50.05 -32.10 -40.34
C ILE A 35 50.44 -30.70 -39.84
N VAL A 36 50.35 -30.46 -38.53
CA VAL A 36 50.73 -29.19 -37.91
C VAL A 36 52.24 -29.24 -37.63
N THR A 37 53.04 -28.61 -38.50
CA THR A 37 54.51 -28.65 -38.40
C THR A 37 55.08 -27.37 -37.76
N PRO A 38 56.24 -27.43 -37.08
CA PRO A 38 56.78 -26.29 -36.36
C PRO A 38 57.25 -25.16 -37.28
N SER A 39 57.52 -25.45 -38.55
CA SER A 39 57.91 -24.46 -39.56
C SER A 39 56.72 -23.73 -40.19
N ALA A 40 55.51 -24.32 -40.20
CA ALA A 40 54.33 -23.74 -40.83
C ALA A 40 53.39 -23.03 -39.85
N SER A 41 53.29 -23.49 -38.60
CA SER A 41 52.41 -22.91 -37.56
C SER A 41 53.01 -23.15 -36.16
N PRO A 42 54.07 -22.41 -35.79
CA PRO A 42 54.83 -22.66 -34.56
C PRO A 42 54.00 -22.56 -33.28
N GLN A 43 53.02 -21.65 -33.19
CA GLN A 43 52.21 -21.47 -31.99
C GLN A 43 51.20 -22.62 -31.81
N ASN A 44 50.51 -23.02 -32.87
CA ASN A 44 49.59 -24.16 -32.87
C ASN A 44 50.35 -25.48 -32.68
N HIS A 45 51.55 -25.64 -33.25
CA HIS A 45 52.40 -26.80 -32.98
C HIS A 45 52.78 -26.86 -31.50
N ALA A 46 53.20 -25.74 -30.91
CA ALA A 46 53.51 -25.68 -29.48
C ALA A 46 52.29 -26.03 -28.60
N ASN A 47 51.10 -25.52 -28.95
CA ASN A 47 49.85 -25.81 -28.24
C ASN A 47 49.44 -27.29 -28.39
N LEU A 48 49.56 -27.87 -29.59
CA LEU A 48 49.30 -29.28 -29.85
C LEU A 48 50.22 -30.18 -29.03
N MET A 49 51.53 -29.90 -29.05
CA MET A 49 52.52 -30.66 -28.28
C MET A 49 52.34 -30.48 -26.78
N ALA A 50 51.96 -29.28 -26.32
CA ALA A 50 51.65 -29.03 -24.92
C ALA A 50 50.40 -29.81 -24.47
N GLU A 51 49.37 -29.92 -25.30
CA GLU A 51 48.17 -30.70 -25.01
C GLU A 51 48.47 -32.21 -24.99
N ILE A 52 49.27 -32.72 -25.93
CA ILE A 52 49.72 -34.11 -25.95
C ILE A 52 50.57 -34.42 -24.72
N THR A 53 51.49 -33.53 -24.36
CA THR A 53 52.33 -33.67 -23.16
C THR A 53 51.48 -33.57 -21.89
N ARG A 54 50.48 -32.70 -21.85
CA ARG A 54 49.51 -32.59 -20.74
C ARG A 54 48.73 -33.89 -20.56
N ARG A 55 48.29 -34.54 -21.66
CA ARG A 55 47.59 -35.84 -21.60
C ARG A 55 48.52 -37.00 -21.26
N ALA A 56 49.76 -36.97 -21.75
CA ALA A 56 50.80 -37.93 -21.35
C ALA A 56 51.11 -37.80 -19.85
N ALA A 57 51.18 -36.58 -19.31
CA ALA A 57 51.35 -36.32 -17.89
C ALA A 57 50.13 -36.74 -17.04
N ILE A 58 48.92 -36.72 -17.61
CA ILE A 58 47.72 -37.30 -16.98
C ILE A 58 47.80 -38.84 -16.96
N GLY A 59 48.37 -39.47 -18.01
CA GLY A 59 48.66 -40.90 -18.07
C GLY A 59 49.76 -41.34 -17.09
N GLU A 60 50.83 -40.56 -16.95
CA GLU A 60 51.86 -40.79 -15.94
C GLU A 60 51.38 -40.48 -14.51
N HIS A 61 50.43 -39.55 -14.32
CA HIS A 61 49.76 -39.38 -13.03
C HIS A 61 48.76 -40.51 -12.73
N ALA A 62 48.15 -41.16 -13.73
CA ALA A 62 47.38 -42.38 -13.54
C ALA A 62 48.30 -43.55 -13.09
N LEU A 63 49.55 -43.60 -13.58
CA LEU A 63 50.57 -44.53 -13.10
C LEU A 63 51.16 -44.14 -11.73
N ALA A 64 51.20 -42.84 -11.40
CA ALA A 64 51.53 -42.37 -10.05
C ALA A 64 50.40 -42.62 -9.04
N ILE A 65 49.15 -42.71 -9.49
CA ILE A 65 47.98 -43.12 -8.68
C ILE A 65 48.11 -44.59 -8.28
N ASP A 66 48.65 -45.47 -9.15
CA ASP A 66 48.98 -46.84 -8.77
C ASP A 66 50.17 -46.94 -7.79
N ALA A 67 51.11 -45.99 -7.83
CA ALA A 67 52.22 -45.92 -6.85
C ALA A 67 51.80 -45.31 -5.48
N VAL A 68 50.75 -44.48 -5.43
CA VAL A 68 50.23 -43.88 -4.18
C VAL A 68 49.22 -44.80 -3.47
N ASN A 69 48.63 -45.77 -4.16
CA ASN A 69 47.78 -46.82 -3.58
C ASN A 69 48.50 -47.72 -2.54
N GLN A 70 49.79 -47.51 -2.27
CA GLN A 70 50.52 -48.17 -1.18
C GLN A 70 50.51 -47.38 0.16
N ARG A 71 49.87 -46.21 0.25
CA ARG A 71 49.54 -45.55 1.52
C ARG A 71 48.04 -45.63 1.76
N ALA A 72 47.62 -46.33 2.81
CA ALA A 72 46.22 -46.66 3.13
C ALA A 72 45.31 -45.46 3.55
N SER A 73 45.54 -44.26 3.00
CA SER A 73 45.06 -42.98 3.54
C SER A 73 44.56 -41.96 2.50
N CYS A 74 44.41 -42.32 1.22
CA CYS A 74 43.89 -41.42 0.17
C CYS A 74 42.84 -42.11 -0.71
N TRP A 75 41.72 -41.45 -0.96
CA TRP A 75 40.61 -41.97 -1.78
C TRP A 75 40.12 -40.93 -2.79
N SER A 76 39.72 -41.40 -3.98
CA SER A 76 38.98 -40.55 -4.92
C SER A 76 37.51 -40.45 -4.54
N VAL A 77 36.98 -39.22 -4.64
CA VAL A 77 35.64 -38.88 -4.20
C VAL A 77 34.99 -37.85 -5.12
N ARG A 78 33.66 -37.76 -5.04
CA ARG A 78 32.86 -36.66 -5.59
C ARG A 78 32.33 -35.78 -4.47
N LEU A 79 32.74 -34.51 -4.49
CA LEU A 79 32.35 -33.49 -3.52
C LEU A 79 30.98 -32.85 -3.86
N SER A 80 30.51 -33.02 -5.10
CA SER A 80 29.14 -32.67 -5.54
C SER A 80 28.64 -33.67 -6.60
N ARG A 81 27.33 -33.75 -6.86
CA ARG A 81 26.78 -34.66 -7.88
C ARG A 81 27.16 -34.24 -9.29
N HIS A 82 27.23 -32.93 -9.53
CA HIS A 82 27.59 -32.35 -10.82
C HIS A 82 28.99 -31.75 -10.78
N ASN A 83 29.63 -31.60 -11.94
CA ASN A 83 30.87 -30.85 -12.13
C ASN A 83 30.59 -29.42 -12.64
N GLY A 84 31.62 -28.58 -12.73
CA GLY A 84 31.52 -27.25 -13.33
C GLY A 84 30.58 -26.29 -12.58
N LEU A 85 29.81 -25.48 -13.31
CA LEU A 85 28.92 -24.46 -12.72
C LEU A 85 27.81 -25.07 -11.86
N LEU A 86 27.19 -26.16 -12.32
CA LEU A 86 26.13 -26.85 -11.59
C LEU A 86 26.65 -27.48 -10.29
N GLY A 87 27.86 -28.03 -10.31
CA GLY A 87 28.53 -28.54 -9.11
C GLY A 87 28.82 -27.44 -8.09
N TRP A 88 29.25 -26.27 -8.56
CA TRP A 88 29.48 -25.11 -7.69
C TRP A 88 28.18 -24.56 -7.07
N LEU A 89 27.10 -24.43 -7.85
CA LEU A 89 25.81 -24.01 -7.29
C LEU A 89 25.28 -25.02 -6.26
N GLU A 90 25.51 -26.32 -6.50
CA GLU A 90 25.22 -27.39 -5.55
C GLU A 90 26.03 -27.24 -4.25
N SER A 91 27.34 -27.00 -4.33
CA SER A 91 28.18 -26.79 -3.14
C SER A 91 27.79 -25.54 -2.35
N VAL A 92 27.39 -24.45 -3.01
CA VAL A 92 26.88 -23.24 -2.33
C VAL A 92 25.58 -23.54 -1.59
N ARG A 93 24.63 -24.24 -2.23
CA ARG A 93 23.36 -24.65 -1.62
C ARG A 93 23.59 -25.54 -0.39
N ASP A 94 24.49 -26.50 -0.52
CA ASP A 94 24.75 -27.53 0.49
C ASP A 94 25.85 -27.11 1.48
N ARG A 95 26.30 -25.85 1.40
CA ARG A 95 27.37 -25.23 2.20
C ARG A 95 28.67 -26.05 2.24
N GLN A 96 29.00 -26.70 1.13
CA GLN A 96 30.24 -27.46 0.97
C GLN A 96 31.38 -26.51 0.52
N PRO A 97 32.60 -26.66 1.08
CA PRO A 97 33.74 -25.78 0.80
C PRO A 97 34.33 -25.98 -0.61
N LEU A 98 34.08 -27.14 -1.21
CA LEU A 98 34.65 -27.59 -2.49
C LEU A 98 33.56 -28.33 -3.30
N TYR A 99 33.76 -28.44 -4.62
CA TYR A 99 32.84 -29.11 -5.53
C TYR A 99 33.57 -29.98 -6.57
N GLY A 100 32.78 -30.81 -7.26
CA GLY A 100 33.19 -31.68 -8.36
C GLY A 100 33.99 -32.91 -7.93
N ALA A 101 34.74 -33.49 -8.87
CA ALA A 101 35.67 -34.58 -8.60
C ALA A 101 36.87 -34.11 -7.76
N GLY A 102 37.23 -34.90 -6.75
CA GLY A 102 38.24 -34.56 -5.77
C GLY A 102 38.92 -35.78 -5.16
N LEU A 103 39.78 -35.51 -4.17
CA LEU A 103 40.48 -36.50 -3.36
C LEU A 103 40.23 -36.19 -1.88
N VAL A 104 40.18 -37.24 -1.07
CA VAL A 104 40.15 -37.14 0.40
C VAL A 104 41.35 -37.88 0.95
N GLU A 105 42.16 -37.16 1.70
CA GLU A 105 43.29 -37.69 2.46
C GLU A 105 42.93 -37.70 3.95
N ILE A 106 43.20 -38.81 4.64
CA ILE A 106 42.95 -38.95 6.08
C ILE A 106 44.23 -39.43 6.75
N ASP A 107 44.72 -38.62 7.69
CA ASP A 107 45.89 -38.90 8.51
C ASP A 107 45.59 -38.69 10.01
N ASP A 108 46.64 -38.71 10.83
CA ASP A 108 46.53 -38.47 12.27
C ASP A 108 46.20 -37.01 12.61
N ALA A 109 46.55 -36.05 11.73
CA ALA A 109 46.29 -34.63 11.92
C ALA A 109 44.84 -34.25 11.57
N GLY A 110 44.24 -34.90 10.58
CA GLY A 110 42.89 -34.55 10.13
C GLY A 110 42.42 -35.18 8.83
N ILE A 111 41.44 -34.51 8.22
CA ILE A 111 40.89 -34.84 6.91
C ILE A 111 41.24 -33.69 5.97
N THR A 112 41.83 -33.99 4.83
CA THR A 112 42.17 -33.00 3.81
C THR A 112 41.40 -33.31 2.53
N PHE A 113 40.55 -32.36 2.11
CA PHE A 113 39.81 -32.43 0.86
C PHE A 113 40.54 -31.66 -0.23
N HIS A 114 40.73 -32.28 -1.39
CA HIS A 114 41.25 -31.63 -2.59
C HIS A 114 40.16 -31.59 -3.65
N GLY A 115 39.87 -30.40 -4.18
CA GLY A 115 38.75 -30.24 -5.10
C GLY A 115 38.78 -28.92 -5.83
N TRP A 116 37.62 -28.52 -6.34
CA TRP A 116 37.44 -27.25 -7.01
C TRP A 116 36.72 -26.26 -6.11
N ARG A 117 37.14 -24.99 -6.16
CA ARG A 117 36.41 -23.83 -5.63
C ARG A 117 36.26 -22.79 -6.74
N ARG A 118 35.31 -21.88 -6.63
CA ARG A 118 35.28 -20.67 -7.46
C ARG A 118 35.58 -19.44 -6.63
N THR A 119 36.26 -18.48 -7.23
CA THR A 119 36.34 -17.12 -6.68
C THR A 119 34.97 -16.45 -6.75
N TRP A 120 34.81 -15.31 -6.10
CA TRP A 120 33.58 -14.51 -6.21
C TRP A 120 33.30 -14.03 -7.65
N LEU A 121 34.33 -13.96 -8.50
CA LEU A 121 34.26 -13.70 -9.95
C LEU A 121 33.95 -14.94 -10.79
N GLY A 122 33.68 -16.09 -10.16
CA GLY A 122 33.35 -17.32 -10.86
C GLY A 122 34.55 -18.02 -11.51
N VAL A 123 35.80 -17.63 -11.26
CA VAL A 123 36.97 -18.33 -11.82
C VAL A 123 37.20 -19.65 -11.07
N PRO A 124 37.25 -20.81 -11.75
CA PRO A 124 37.52 -22.09 -11.10
C PRO A 124 39.00 -22.22 -10.70
N LEU A 125 39.25 -22.61 -9.45
CA LEU A 125 40.57 -22.84 -8.90
C LEU A 125 40.60 -24.17 -8.15
N ARG A 126 41.71 -24.90 -8.27
CA ARG A 126 41.98 -26.03 -7.37
C ARG A 126 42.22 -25.48 -5.96
N ALA A 127 41.57 -26.10 -4.98
CA ALA A 127 41.68 -25.69 -3.59
C ALA A 127 41.67 -26.91 -2.68
N THR A 128 42.32 -26.73 -1.53
CA THR A 128 42.42 -27.73 -0.47
C THR A 128 41.67 -27.22 0.76
N HIS A 129 40.93 -28.09 1.44
CA HIS A 129 40.22 -27.79 2.67
C HIS A 129 40.57 -28.83 3.74
N ALA A 130 41.36 -28.43 4.73
CA ALA A 130 41.81 -29.29 5.81
C ALA A 130 40.94 -29.12 7.07
N ILE A 131 40.66 -30.22 7.74
CA ILE A 131 39.77 -30.31 8.89
C ILE A 131 40.47 -31.05 10.02
N PRO A 132 40.68 -30.43 11.18
CA PRO A 132 41.33 -31.10 12.30
C PRO A 132 40.54 -32.32 12.76
N ARG A 133 41.23 -33.43 13.02
CA ARG A 133 40.61 -34.71 13.43
C ARG A 133 39.70 -34.55 14.65
N ALA A 134 40.13 -33.75 15.63
CA ALA A 134 39.37 -33.45 16.86
C ALA A 134 38.05 -32.67 16.65
N SER A 135 37.86 -32.08 15.47
CA SER A 135 36.63 -31.34 15.13
C SER A 135 35.56 -32.22 14.51
N VAL A 136 35.91 -33.45 14.10
CA VAL A 136 35.02 -34.39 13.40
C VAL A 136 34.26 -35.24 14.41
N ARG A 137 32.95 -35.34 14.23
CA ARG A 137 32.06 -36.22 15.00
C ARG A 137 30.87 -36.61 14.15
N ASN A 138 30.03 -37.51 14.65
CA ASN A 138 28.76 -37.83 14.01
C ASN A 138 28.93 -38.32 12.56
N VAL A 139 29.89 -39.23 12.36
CA VAL A 139 30.20 -39.80 11.04
C VAL A 139 29.11 -40.80 10.66
N GLY A 140 28.44 -40.57 9.53
CA GLY A 140 27.42 -41.43 8.96
C GLY A 140 27.78 -41.83 7.53
N VAL A 141 27.40 -43.06 7.14
CA VAL A 141 27.61 -43.61 5.80
C VAL A 141 26.29 -44.16 5.24
N ASP A 142 25.99 -43.85 3.99
CA ASP A 142 24.82 -44.30 3.23
C ASP A 142 25.18 -44.65 1.79
N ASP A 143 25.26 -45.95 1.47
CA ASP A 143 25.84 -46.46 0.22
C ASP A 143 27.25 -45.88 -0.04
N THR A 144 27.39 -45.00 -1.05
CA THR A 144 28.65 -44.30 -1.32
C THR A 144 28.76 -42.94 -0.65
N LEU A 145 27.69 -42.42 -0.04
CA LEU A 145 27.68 -41.12 0.63
C LEU A 145 28.29 -41.23 2.03
N VAL A 146 29.32 -40.45 2.29
CA VAL A 146 29.92 -40.27 3.62
C VAL A 146 29.62 -38.85 4.09
N GLN A 147 29.24 -38.70 5.36
CA GLN A 147 28.89 -37.41 5.94
C GLN A 147 29.32 -37.32 7.40
N PHE A 148 29.75 -36.15 7.85
CA PHE A 148 30.05 -35.91 9.27
C PHE A 148 29.79 -34.45 9.67
N ASP A 149 29.67 -34.22 10.98
CA ASP A 149 29.55 -32.88 11.53
C ASP A 149 30.94 -32.38 11.98
N GLN A 150 31.25 -31.13 11.65
CA GLN A 150 32.41 -30.39 12.12
C GLN A 150 32.02 -29.49 13.30
N ARG A 151 32.84 -29.49 14.35
CA ARG A 151 32.69 -28.62 15.52
C ARG A 151 32.95 -27.16 15.12
N GLY A 152 31.91 -26.35 15.00
CA GLY A 152 31.98 -24.89 14.79
C GLY A 152 31.97 -24.07 16.09
N LEU A 153 32.04 -22.74 15.95
CA LEU A 153 32.03 -21.75 17.05
C LEU A 153 30.84 -21.94 18.01
N SER A 154 31.08 -21.76 19.31
CA SER A 154 30.07 -21.76 20.38
C SER A 154 29.38 -20.39 20.51
N GLY A 155 28.15 -20.36 21.05
CA GLY A 155 27.39 -19.14 21.35
C GLY A 155 26.05 -19.02 20.62
N TRP A 156 25.45 -17.82 20.64
CA TRP A 156 24.12 -17.55 20.10
C TRP A 156 23.98 -17.83 18.58
N LEU A 157 25.08 -17.70 17.82
CA LEU A 157 25.15 -18.05 16.39
C LEU A 157 24.95 -19.56 16.13
N ALA A 158 25.35 -20.43 17.08
CA ALA A 158 25.09 -21.87 17.01
C ALA A 158 23.62 -22.21 17.34
N ALA A 159 22.97 -21.42 18.19
CA ALA A 159 21.57 -21.61 18.58
C ALA A 159 20.58 -21.30 17.44
N ILE A 160 20.95 -20.40 16.51
CA ILE A 160 20.16 -20.08 15.30
C ILE A 160 20.59 -20.89 14.05
N GLY A 161 21.40 -21.94 14.23
CA GLY A 161 21.72 -22.90 13.15
C GLY A 161 22.82 -22.47 12.18
N LEU A 162 23.55 -21.39 12.46
CA LEU A 162 24.66 -20.91 11.63
C LEU A 162 26.05 -21.46 12.03
N GLY A 163 26.13 -22.26 13.11
CA GLY A 163 27.40 -22.78 13.67
C GLY A 163 27.69 -24.28 13.49
N LYS A 164 26.93 -25.03 12.68
CA LYS A 164 27.18 -26.46 12.40
C LYS A 164 27.63 -26.64 10.94
N GLY A 165 28.92 -26.81 10.71
CA GLY A 165 29.46 -27.21 9.40
C GLY A 165 29.22 -28.71 9.22
N ARG A 166 28.35 -29.09 8.29
CA ARG A 166 28.07 -30.50 7.97
C ARG A 166 28.65 -30.76 6.59
N LEU A 167 29.51 -31.76 6.48
CA LEU A 167 30.25 -32.05 5.27
C LEU A 167 29.84 -33.40 4.73
N SER A 168 29.65 -33.47 3.42
CA SER A 168 29.22 -34.69 2.74
C SER A 168 29.91 -34.85 1.39
N PHE A 169 30.29 -36.07 1.05
CA PHE A 169 30.91 -36.42 -0.22
C PHE A 169 30.57 -37.87 -0.57
N ARG A 170 30.73 -38.25 -1.84
CA ARG A 170 30.50 -39.62 -2.32
C ARG A 170 31.82 -40.28 -2.65
N ALA A 171 32.10 -41.43 -2.07
CA ALA A 171 33.20 -42.29 -2.52
C ALA A 171 32.85 -42.95 -3.87
N ASP A 172 33.86 -43.46 -4.57
CA ASP A 172 33.67 -44.13 -5.86
C ASP A 172 32.99 -45.49 -5.72
N SER A 173 33.17 -46.16 -4.58
CA SER A 173 32.53 -47.43 -4.26
C SER A 173 32.00 -47.48 -2.82
N VAL A 174 31.09 -48.41 -2.54
CA VAL A 174 30.60 -48.67 -1.17
C VAL A 174 31.72 -49.16 -0.27
N THR A 175 32.66 -49.95 -0.83
CA THR A 175 33.86 -50.42 -0.13
C THR A 175 34.76 -49.26 0.29
N ASP A 176 34.96 -48.26 -0.57
CA ASP A 176 35.75 -47.07 -0.25
C ASP A 176 35.04 -46.22 0.82
N ALA A 177 33.72 -46.02 0.71
CA ALA A 177 32.96 -45.30 1.72
C ALA A 177 33.09 -45.95 3.11
N GLN A 178 33.10 -47.30 3.17
CA GLN A 178 33.32 -48.04 4.41
C GLN A 178 34.77 -47.96 4.92
N ALA A 179 35.76 -47.93 4.03
CA ALA A 179 37.17 -47.76 4.40
C ALA A 179 37.41 -46.35 4.98
N ILE A 180 36.91 -45.33 4.29
CA ILE A 180 36.95 -43.92 4.72
C ILE A 180 36.27 -43.77 6.09
N THR A 181 35.06 -44.33 6.27
CA THR A 181 34.33 -44.23 7.54
C THR A 181 35.09 -44.87 8.70
N ARG A 182 35.81 -45.99 8.47
CA ARG A 182 36.67 -46.64 9.46
C ARG A 182 37.91 -45.82 9.83
N ALA A 183 38.40 -44.99 8.90
CA ALA A 183 39.53 -44.08 9.13
C ALA A 183 39.15 -42.82 9.93
N LEU A 184 37.85 -42.52 10.09
CA LEU A 184 37.34 -41.33 10.78
C LEU A 184 37.05 -41.57 12.27
N PRO A 185 37.02 -40.50 13.10
CA PRO A 185 36.70 -40.61 14.52
C PRO A 185 35.31 -41.22 14.79
N THR A 186 35.23 -42.06 15.83
CA THR A 186 33.98 -42.73 16.24
C THR A 186 33.10 -41.90 17.18
N THR A 187 33.49 -40.66 17.50
CA THR A 187 32.76 -39.78 18.42
C THR A 187 31.33 -39.53 17.95
N ARG A 188 30.34 -39.90 18.76
CA ARG A 188 28.90 -39.67 18.52
C ARG A 188 28.34 -38.72 19.58
N THR A 189 27.40 -37.86 19.19
CA THR A 189 26.54 -37.13 20.14
C THR A 189 25.30 -37.96 20.47
N ASP A 190 24.78 -37.81 21.69
CA ASP A 190 23.58 -38.51 22.13
C ASP A 190 22.40 -38.36 21.16
N GLY A 191 21.76 -39.48 20.81
CA GLY A 191 20.65 -39.53 19.86
C GLY A 191 21.02 -39.29 18.38
N PHE A 192 22.32 -39.28 18.03
CA PHE A 192 22.76 -39.14 16.63
C PHE A 192 22.26 -40.29 15.76
N ASP A 193 22.46 -41.54 16.16
CA ASP A 193 22.15 -42.71 15.32
C ASP A 193 20.65 -42.80 15.00
N ASP A 194 19.80 -42.58 16.01
CA ASP A 194 18.34 -42.53 15.83
C ASP A 194 17.92 -41.40 14.88
N ASN A 195 18.50 -40.20 15.06
CA ASN A 195 18.18 -39.05 14.22
C ASN A 195 18.74 -39.23 12.79
N TRP A 196 19.91 -39.84 12.64
CA TRP A 196 20.53 -40.16 11.36
C TRP A 196 19.70 -41.19 10.59
N ALA A 197 19.29 -42.28 11.24
CA ALA A 197 18.41 -43.28 10.66
C ALA A 197 17.07 -42.68 10.23
N ALA A 198 16.44 -41.87 11.09
CA ALA A 198 15.17 -41.22 10.79
C ALA A 198 15.27 -40.24 9.60
N VAL A 199 16.31 -39.40 9.54
CA VAL A 199 16.51 -38.45 8.42
C VAL A 199 16.72 -39.18 7.11
N ARG A 200 17.53 -40.25 7.08
CA ARG A 200 17.74 -41.03 5.87
C ARG A 200 16.48 -41.74 5.40
N GLN A 201 15.73 -42.34 6.32
CA GLN A 201 14.46 -42.97 5.98
C GLN A 201 13.51 -41.93 5.36
N PHE A 202 13.40 -40.76 5.97
CA PHE A 202 12.59 -39.66 5.44
C PHE A 202 13.05 -39.21 4.04
N ASP A 203 14.36 -39.02 3.82
CA ASP A 203 14.90 -38.61 2.52
C ASP A 203 14.66 -39.66 1.43
N ARG A 204 14.78 -40.95 1.76
CA ARG A 204 14.46 -42.07 0.86
C ARG A 204 12.97 -42.08 0.52
N SER A 205 12.08 -41.94 1.50
CA SER A 205 10.64 -41.87 1.24
C SER A 205 10.26 -40.65 0.39
N MET A 206 10.90 -39.50 0.62
CA MET A 206 10.71 -38.28 -0.17
C MET A 206 11.26 -38.40 -1.60
N ALA A 207 12.37 -39.11 -1.80
CA ALA A 207 12.91 -39.40 -3.12
C ALA A 207 12.02 -40.39 -3.90
N ALA A 208 11.49 -41.41 -3.21
CA ALA A 208 10.57 -42.39 -3.79
C ALA A 208 9.22 -41.79 -4.22
N ALA A 209 8.78 -40.70 -3.57
CA ALA A 209 7.55 -39.98 -3.94
C ALA A 209 7.62 -39.27 -5.31
N GLY A 210 8.83 -39.09 -5.87
CA GLY A 210 9.05 -38.54 -7.22
C GLY A 210 9.27 -37.02 -7.30
N GLY A 211 9.28 -36.51 -8.54
CA GLY A 211 9.46 -35.09 -8.86
C GLY A 211 8.21 -34.24 -8.61
N ALA A 212 8.41 -32.95 -8.35
CA ALA A 212 7.34 -31.98 -8.09
C ALA A 212 6.90 -31.26 -9.38
N TRP A 213 6.37 -32.05 -10.32
CA TRP A 213 6.06 -31.59 -11.68
C TRP A 213 4.89 -30.61 -11.73
N ILE A 214 3.88 -30.79 -10.88
CA ILE A 214 2.73 -29.87 -10.83
C ILE A 214 3.16 -28.52 -10.25
N THR A 215 4.01 -28.52 -9.22
CA THR A 215 4.58 -27.28 -8.68
C THR A 215 5.37 -26.52 -9.75
N ILE A 216 6.21 -27.22 -10.53
CA ILE A 216 6.93 -26.61 -11.66
C ILE A 216 5.94 -26.03 -12.68
N ALA A 217 4.92 -26.79 -13.08
CA ALA A 217 3.92 -26.34 -14.05
C ALA A 217 3.16 -25.10 -13.56
N LEU A 218 2.73 -25.07 -12.30
CA LEU A 218 2.05 -23.91 -11.72
C LEU A 218 2.96 -22.68 -11.70
N VAL A 219 4.24 -22.83 -11.34
CA VAL A 219 5.20 -21.72 -11.39
C VAL A 219 5.35 -21.18 -12.82
N LEU A 220 5.51 -22.06 -13.81
CA LEU A 220 5.62 -21.67 -15.21
C LEU A 220 4.37 -20.97 -15.73
N VAL A 221 3.17 -21.48 -15.42
CA VAL A 221 1.89 -20.87 -15.83
C VAL A 221 1.77 -19.45 -15.29
N ASN A 222 2.12 -19.21 -14.02
CA ASN A 222 2.09 -17.88 -13.43
C ASN A 222 3.08 -16.91 -14.10
N ILE A 223 4.30 -17.38 -14.40
CA ILE A 223 5.29 -16.58 -15.13
C ILE A 223 4.78 -16.22 -16.53
N VAL A 224 4.23 -17.20 -17.27
CA VAL A 224 3.71 -16.98 -18.62
C VAL A 224 2.55 -15.98 -18.61
N ILE A 225 1.59 -16.13 -17.70
CA ILE A 225 0.44 -15.22 -17.60
C ILE A 225 0.92 -13.79 -17.30
N PHE A 226 1.84 -13.62 -16.35
CA PHE A 226 2.42 -12.31 -16.06
C PHE A 226 3.14 -11.70 -17.27
N SER A 227 3.95 -12.50 -17.98
CA SER A 227 4.65 -12.03 -19.19
C SER A 227 3.67 -11.60 -20.29
N VAL A 228 2.57 -12.34 -20.48
CA VAL A 228 1.53 -12.01 -21.46
C VAL A 228 0.80 -10.72 -21.07
N MET A 229 0.46 -10.56 -19.79
CA MET A 229 -0.13 -9.31 -19.28
C MET A 229 0.79 -8.11 -19.49
N ALA A 230 2.09 -8.27 -19.21
CA ALA A 230 3.07 -7.19 -19.32
C ALA A 230 3.28 -6.77 -20.78
N TRP A 231 3.33 -7.76 -21.68
CA TRP A 231 3.40 -7.54 -23.11
C TRP A 231 2.14 -6.85 -23.65
N ALA A 232 0.95 -7.33 -23.28
CA ALA A 232 -0.32 -6.75 -23.74
C ALA A 232 -0.56 -5.33 -23.19
N GLY A 233 -0.16 -5.06 -21.95
CA GLY A 233 -0.26 -3.75 -21.32
C GLY A 233 0.86 -2.78 -21.67
N GLN A 234 1.91 -3.22 -22.38
CA GLN A 234 3.13 -2.47 -22.64
C GLN A 234 3.74 -1.86 -21.36
N ARG A 235 3.62 -2.57 -20.23
CA ARG A 235 4.02 -2.14 -18.89
C ARG A 235 4.56 -3.34 -18.11
N PHE A 236 5.80 -3.23 -17.61
CA PHE A 236 6.47 -4.30 -16.85
C PHE A 236 6.64 -3.99 -15.35
N THR A 237 6.34 -2.76 -14.91
CA THR A 237 6.60 -2.30 -13.54
C THR A 237 5.46 -2.63 -12.58
N ALA A 238 4.23 -2.20 -12.90
CA ALA A 238 3.05 -2.47 -12.10
C ALA A 238 1.78 -2.38 -12.95
N PHE A 239 0.78 -3.20 -12.61
CA PHE A 239 -0.56 -3.15 -13.18
C PHE A 239 -1.51 -2.40 -12.25
N ASP A 240 -2.29 -1.48 -12.83
CA ASP A 240 -3.38 -0.83 -12.10
C ASP A 240 -4.55 -1.80 -11.85
N ILE A 241 -5.42 -1.42 -10.92
CA ILE A 241 -6.58 -2.23 -10.52
C ILE A 241 -7.50 -2.54 -11.70
N GLN A 242 -7.70 -1.59 -12.61
CA GLN A 242 -8.56 -1.77 -13.78
C GLN A 242 -7.98 -2.84 -14.73
N SER A 243 -6.67 -2.83 -14.92
CA SER A 243 -5.95 -3.85 -15.66
C SER A 243 -6.16 -5.23 -15.02
N LEU A 244 -5.96 -5.37 -13.71
CA LEU A 244 -6.19 -6.63 -13.00
C LEU A 244 -7.63 -7.13 -13.14
N LEU A 245 -8.62 -6.23 -13.00
CA LEU A 245 -10.04 -6.57 -13.18
C LEU A 245 -10.34 -7.03 -14.60
N SER A 246 -9.75 -6.40 -15.62
CA SER A 246 -9.92 -6.79 -17.02
C SER A 246 -9.36 -8.18 -17.33
N TRP A 247 -8.29 -8.57 -16.65
CA TRP A 247 -7.65 -9.89 -16.76
C TRP A 247 -8.28 -10.98 -15.86
N GLY A 248 -9.33 -10.64 -15.10
CA GLY A 248 -10.05 -11.60 -14.28
C GLY A 248 -9.67 -11.60 -12.80
N GLY A 249 -9.14 -10.49 -12.27
CA GLY A 249 -8.94 -10.30 -10.83
C GLY A 249 -10.25 -10.51 -10.06
N ASN A 250 -10.14 -11.08 -8.85
CA ASN A 250 -11.30 -11.40 -8.04
C ASN A 250 -11.80 -10.14 -7.36
N PHE A 251 -13.07 -9.82 -7.58
CA PHE A 251 -13.73 -8.67 -7.00
C PHE A 251 -15.14 -9.12 -6.66
N GLY A 252 -15.43 -9.19 -5.37
CA GLY A 252 -16.57 -9.90 -4.81
C GLY A 252 -17.88 -9.54 -5.49
N VAL A 253 -18.09 -8.25 -5.72
CA VAL A 253 -19.27 -7.72 -6.41
C VAL A 253 -19.46 -8.34 -7.79
N LEU A 254 -18.42 -8.39 -8.64
CA LEU A 254 -18.55 -9.02 -9.96
C LEU A 254 -18.62 -10.55 -9.86
N THR A 255 -17.85 -11.14 -8.94
CA THR A 255 -17.74 -12.59 -8.75
C THR A 255 -19.08 -13.22 -8.40
N ILE A 256 -19.85 -12.62 -7.49
CA ILE A 256 -21.17 -13.17 -7.10
C ILE A 256 -22.30 -12.75 -8.05
N ASN A 257 -22.07 -11.75 -8.90
CA ASN A 257 -23.02 -11.25 -9.90
C ASN A 257 -22.67 -11.75 -11.32
N GLY A 258 -22.41 -13.05 -11.43
CA GLY A 258 -22.29 -13.75 -12.72
C GLY A 258 -20.87 -14.03 -13.20
N GLN A 259 -19.83 -13.43 -12.60
CA GLN A 259 -18.43 -13.59 -13.03
C GLN A 259 -17.62 -14.54 -12.13
N TRP A 260 -18.19 -15.69 -11.78
CA TRP A 260 -17.63 -16.65 -10.81
C TRP A 260 -16.25 -17.20 -11.19
N TRP A 261 -15.92 -17.22 -12.49
CA TRP A 261 -14.60 -17.65 -12.99
C TRP A 261 -13.45 -16.81 -12.44
N ARG A 262 -13.74 -15.59 -11.96
CA ARG A 262 -12.77 -14.70 -11.30
C ARG A 262 -12.09 -15.32 -10.09
N LEU A 263 -12.77 -16.22 -9.37
CA LEU A 263 -12.16 -16.97 -8.26
C LEU A 263 -10.96 -17.80 -8.72
N LEU A 264 -11.04 -18.35 -9.93
CA LEU A 264 -9.98 -19.18 -10.50
C LEU A 264 -8.91 -18.32 -11.18
N THR A 265 -9.30 -17.38 -12.04
CA THR A 265 -8.35 -16.58 -12.82
C THR A 265 -7.47 -15.71 -11.94
N ALA A 266 -8.02 -15.15 -10.87
CA ALA A 266 -7.28 -14.32 -9.92
C ALA A 266 -6.07 -15.02 -9.28
N MET A 267 -6.12 -16.35 -9.14
CA MET A 267 -5.01 -17.14 -8.58
C MET A 267 -3.72 -17.03 -9.40
N PHE A 268 -3.83 -16.63 -10.67
CA PHE A 268 -2.71 -16.59 -11.60
C PHE A 268 -2.24 -15.18 -11.97
N LEU A 269 -2.94 -14.14 -11.51
CA LEU A 269 -2.61 -12.75 -11.81
C LEU A 269 -1.67 -12.18 -10.74
N HIS A 270 -0.72 -11.33 -11.14
CA HIS A 270 0.22 -10.69 -10.21
C HIS A 270 0.33 -9.20 -10.54
N LEU A 271 0.48 -8.37 -9.50
CA LEU A 271 0.43 -6.91 -9.61
C LEU A 271 1.72 -6.33 -10.19
N ASP A 272 2.86 -6.91 -9.82
CA ASP A 272 4.21 -6.43 -10.14
C ASP A 272 5.23 -7.60 -10.07
N PRO A 273 6.46 -7.41 -10.58
CA PRO A 273 7.47 -8.45 -10.58
C PRO A 273 7.89 -8.95 -9.19
N ALA A 274 7.88 -8.08 -8.17
CA ALA A 274 8.28 -8.46 -6.82
C ALA A 274 7.22 -9.38 -6.18
N HIS A 275 5.94 -9.04 -6.37
CA HIS A 275 4.83 -9.88 -5.94
C HIS A 275 4.85 -11.26 -6.62
N LEU A 276 5.12 -11.32 -7.93
CA LEU A 276 5.32 -12.59 -8.64
C LEU A 276 6.50 -13.38 -8.06
N LEU A 277 7.66 -12.75 -7.88
CA LEU A 277 8.87 -13.41 -7.39
C LEU A 277 8.67 -14.02 -6.00
N VAL A 278 8.07 -13.27 -5.08
CA VAL A 278 7.80 -13.77 -3.71
C VAL A 278 6.82 -14.94 -3.73
N ASN A 279 5.74 -14.87 -4.52
CA ASN A 279 4.79 -15.97 -4.64
C ASN A 279 5.42 -17.20 -5.28
N MET A 280 6.21 -17.05 -6.34
CA MET A 280 6.85 -18.18 -7.01
C MET A 280 7.93 -18.82 -6.12
N TRP A 281 8.68 -18.01 -5.37
CA TRP A 281 9.62 -18.52 -4.37
C TRP A 281 8.91 -19.31 -3.26
N ALA A 282 7.81 -18.77 -2.73
CA ALA A 282 7.02 -19.44 -1.70
C ALA A 282 6.38 -20.73 -2.24
N LEU A 283 5.74 -20.69 -3.41
CA LEU A 283 5.16 -21.85 -4.08
C LEU A 283 6.21 -22.93 -4.38
N TRP A 284 7.39 -22.54 -4.85
CA TRP A 284 8.50 -23.46 -5.08
C TRP A 284 9.00 -24.12 -3.79
N SER A 285 9.02 -23.36 -2.69
CA SER A 285 9.45 -23.85 -1.38
C SER A 285 8.46 -24.85 -0.80
N VAL A 286 7.21 -24.43 -0.59
CA VAL A 286 6.19 -25.25 0.08
C VAL A 286 5.52 -26.26 -0.85
N GLY A 287 5.35 -25.92 -2.13
CA GLY A 287 4.68 -26.75 -3.14
C GLY A 287 5.43 -28.05 -3.39
N ARG A 288 6.76 -28.01 -3.55
CA ARG A 288 7.55 -29.23 -3.80
C ARG A 288 7.46 -30.23 -2.65
N LEU A 289 7.41 -29.73 -1.41
CA LEU A 289 7.27 -30.56 -0.23
C LEU A 289 5.85 -31.14 -0.16
N THR A 290 4.83 -30.30 -0.25
CA THR A 290 3.42 -30.73 -0.17
C THR A 290 2.99 -31.63 -1.34
N GLU A 291 3.48 -31.42 -2.56
CA GLU A 291 3.22 -32.29 -3.71
C GLU A 291 3.74 -33.72 -3.49
N ARG A 292 4.91 -33.86 -2.86
CA ARG A 292 5.48 -35.17 -2.51
C ARG A 292 4.75 -35.84 -1.32
N LEU A 293 4.25 -35.03 -0.39
CA LEU A 293 3.54 -35.53 0.81
C LEU A 293 2.10 -35.98 0.53
N TYR A 294 1.42 -35.37 -0.46
CA TYR A 294 0.02 -35.67 -0.79
C TYR A 294 -0.14 -36.35 -2.15
N GLY A 295 0.89 -36.33 -3.01
CA GLY A 295 0.85 -36.84 -4.37
C GLY A 295 0.35 -35.80 -5.39
N ARG A 296 0.86 -35.87 -6.62
CA ARG A 296 0.71 -34.81 -7.65
C ARG A 296 -0.72 -34.37 -7.96
N TRP A 297 -1.65 -35.32 -8.13
CA TRP A 297 -3.03 -35.02 -8.53
C TRP A 297 -3.88 -34.54 -7.36
N VAL A 298 -3.66 -35.09 -6.17
CA VAL A 298 -4.29 -34.62 -4.94
C VAL A 298 -3.80 -33.22 -4.60
N PHE A 299 -2.49 -32.98 -4.76
CA PHE A 299 -1.90 -31.65 -4.61
C PHE A 299 -2.52 -30.63 -5.57
N LEU A 300 -2.68 -30.97 -6.86
CA LEU A 300 -3.34 -30.08 -7.81
C LEU A 300 -4.78 -29.75 -7.38
N ALA A 301 -5.56 -30.77 -7.01
CA ALA A 301 -6.93 -30.59 -6.55
C ALA A 301 -7.00 -29.73 -5.27
N LEU A 302 -6.09 -29.96 -4.33
CA LEU A 302 -5.97 -29.16 -3.11
C LEU A 302 -5.58 -27.71 -3.40
N TYR A 303 -4.59 -27.48 -4.25
CA TYR A 303 -4.15 -26.13 -4.64
C TYR A 303 -5.31 -25.33 -5.24
N LEU A 304 -6.07 -25.94 -6.17
CA LEU A 304 -7.24 -25.31 -6.78
C LEU A 304 -8.38 -25.10 -5.79
N ALA A 305 -8.77 -26.13 -5.02
CA ALA A 305 -9.88 -26.03 -4.07
C ALA A 305 -9.61 -25.01 -2.95
N ILE A 306 -8.39 -25.00 -2.40
CA ILE A 306 -7.95 -24.02 -1.41
C ILE A 306 -7.93 -22.62 -2.03
N GLY A 307 -7.42 -22.47 -3.26
CA GLY A 307 -7.41 -21.19 -3.95
C GLY A 307 -8.82 -20.63 -4.15
N LEU A 308 -9.77 -21.46 -4.58
CA LEU A 308 -11.18 -21.08 -4.72
C LEU A 308 -11.82 -20.68 -3.38
N LEU A 309 -11.59 -21.46 -2.31
CA LEU A 309 -12.09 -21.12 -0.97
C LEU A 309 -11.44 -19.87 -0.39
N SER A 310 -10.16 -19.65 -0.67
CA SER A 310 -9.43 -18.45 -0.30
C SER A 310 -10.02 -17.22 -1.00
N GLY A 311 -10.25 -17.30 -2.31
CA GLY A 311 -10.94 -16.25 -3.08
C GLY A 311 -12.37 -16.01 -2.60
N LEU A 312 -13.12 -17.06 -2.26
CA LEU A 312 -14.46 -16.91 -1.69
C LEU A 312 -14.44 -16.26 -0.30
N THR A 313 -13.44 -16.59 0.53
CA THR A 313 -13.26 -15.94 1.84
C THR A 313 -13.01 -14.44 1.68
N SER A 314 -12.20 -14.06 0.69
CA SER A 314 -12.00 -12.67 0.31
C SER A 314 -13.29 -11.98 -0.13
N VAL A 315 -14.09 -12.63 -0.99
CA VAL A 315 -15.41 -12.13 -1.40
C VAL A 315 -16.36 -11.93 -0.21
N VAL A 316 -16.33 -12.82 0.77
CA VAL A 316 -17.21 -12.76 1.94
C VAL A 316 -16.77 -11.68 2.92
N TRP A 317 -15.48 -11.52 3.16
CA TRP A 317 -15.01 -10.56 4.17
C TRP A 317 -14.72 -9.19 3.59
N ASP A 318 -14.16 -9.04 2.39
CA ASP A 318 -13.86 -7.73 1.78
C ASP A 318 -14.24 -7.73 0.29
N PRO A 319 -15.55 -7.71 -0.03
CA PRO A 319 -16.03 -7.88 -1.41
C PRO A 319 -15.59 -6.76 -2.36
N ALA A 320 -15.21 -5.60 -1.83
CA ALA A 320 -14.71 -4.49 -2.63
C ALA A 320 -13.21 -4.58 -2.94
N ARG A 321 -12.49 -5.50 -2.29
CA ARG A 321 -11.06 -5.70 -2.54
C ARG A 321 -10.87 -6.41 -3.86
N VAL A 322 -9.98 -5.89 -4.68
CA VAL A 322 -9.47 -6.62 -5.84
C VAL A 322 -8.35 -7.53 -5.36
N SER A 323 -8.59 -8.83 -5.45
CA SER A 323 -7.66 -9.88 -5.09
C SER A 323 -7.06 -10.49 -6.33
N ALA A 324 -5.73 -10.57 -6.37
CA ALA A 324 -4.95 -11.16 -7.44
C ALA A 324 -3.68 -11.77 -6.82
N GLY A 325 -3.38 -13.02 -7.15
CA GLY A 325 -2.17 -13.69 -6.73
C GLY A 325 -2.40 -15.14 -6.30
N ALA A 326 -1.36 -15.95 -6.46
CA ALA A 326 -1.33 -17.35 -6.00
C ALA A 326 -1.28 -17.47 -4.46
N SER A 327 -1.04 -16.35 -3.76
CA SER A 327 -0.73 -16.30 -2.33
C SER A 327 -1.80 -16.97 -1.45
N GLY A 328 -3.08 -16.80 -1.74
CA GLY A 328 -4.17 -17.48 -1.02
C GLY A 328 -4.06 -19.01 -1.03
N ALA A 329 -3.80 -19.59 -2.21
CA ALA A 329 -3.55 -21.03 -2.35
C ALA A 329 -2.24 -21.45 -1.66
N ILE A 330 -1.18 -20.65 -1.78
CA ILE A 330 0.11 -20.90 -1.12
C ILE A 330 -0.03 -20.90 0.41
N PHE A 331 -0.80 -19.98 0.99
CA PHE A 331 -1.11 -19.98 2.43
C PHE A 331 -1.81 -21.25 2.87
N GLY A 332 -2.71 -21.79 2.05
CA GLY A 332 -3.27 -23.11 2.34
C GLY A 332 -2.29 -24.25 2.13
N LEU A 333 -1.30 -24.16 1.23
CA LEU A 333 -0.20 -25.13 1.21
C LEU A 333 0.63 -25.10 2.51
N PHE A 334 0.87 -23.92 3.09
CA PHE A 334 1.46 -23.82 4.43
C PHE A 334 0.54 -24.43 5.50
N GLY A 335 -0.77 -24.23 5.41
CA GLY A 335 -1.75 -24.91 6.27
C GLY A 335 -1.72 -26.44 6.15
N LEU A 336 -1.65 -26.96 4.92
CA LEU A 336 -1.49 -28.40 4.65
C LEU A 336 -0.22 -28.95 5.26
N LEU A 337 0.89 -28.21 5.14
CA LEU A 337 2.18 -28.59 5.69
C LEU A 337 2.13 -28.60 7.23
N LEU A 338 1.60 -27.54 7.85
CA LEU A 338 1.44 -27.47 9.31
C LEU A 338 0.57 -28.62 9.83
N ALA A 339 -0.57 -28.90 9.20
CA ALA A 339 -1.44 -30.01 9.58
C ALA A 339 -0.71 -31.36 9.46
N TYR A 340 0.02 -31.57 8.36
CA TYR A 340 0.80 -32.79 8.15
C TYR A 340 1.88 -32.96 9.24
N LEU A 341 2.71 -31.93 9.46
CA LEU A 341 3.78 -31.93 10.44
C LEU A 341 3.25 -32.19 11.86
N SER A 342 2.10 -31.62 12.22
CA SER A 342 1.48 -31.82 13.53
C SER A 342 0.91 -33.24 13.71
N LEU A 343 0.25 -33.81 12.69
CA LEU A 343 -0.39 -35.13 12.78
C LEU A 343 0.59 -36.29 12.61
N ARG A 344 1.62 -36.08 11.80
CA ARG A 344 2.64 -37.09 11.45
C ARG A 344 3.99 -36.78 12.08
N ARG A 345 4.00 -36.08 13.22
CA ARG A 345 5.20 -35.66 13.96
C ARG A 345 6.21 -36.78 14.23
N THR A 346 5.72 -38.02 14.36
CA THR A 346 6.56 -39.21 14.64
C THR A 346 7.20 -39.79 13.39
N GLN A 347 6.72 -39.43 12.20
CA GLN A 347 7.24 -39.89 10.90
C GLN A 347 8.20 -38.86 10.28
N VAL A 348 8.27 -37.65 10.85
CA VAL A 348 9.18 -36.59 10.41
C VAL A 348 10.30 -36.47 11.45
N PRO A 349 11.57 -36.53 11.05
CA PRO A 349 12.69 -36.36 11.97
C PRO A 349 12.58 -35.05 12.75
N ARG A 350 12.89 -35.05 14.05
CA ARG A 350 12.72 -33.88 14.93
C ARG A 350 13.42 -32.62 14.41
N ALA A 351 14.59 -32.76 13.79
CA ALA A 351 15.33 -31.66 13.19
C ALA A 351 14.59 -31.06 11.98
N VAL A 352 14.08 -31.91 11.09
CA VAL A 352 13.29 -31.54 9.90
C VAL A 352 11.97 -30.89 10.32
N PHE A 353 11.27 -31.50 11.29
CA PHE A 353 10.05 -30.95 11.87
C PHE A 353 10.29 -29.55 12.44
N ARG A 354 11.28 -29.37 13.34
CA ARG A 354 11.55 -28.06 13.96
C ARG A 354 11.89 -26.99 12.94
N ALA A 355 12.75 -27.29 11.97
CA ALA A 355 13.15 -26.34 10.94
C ALA A 355 11.96 -25.90 10.06
N HIS A 356 11.19 -26.85 9.52
CA HIS A 356 10.06 -26.54 8.64
C HIS A 356 8.87 -25.96 9.39
N TRP A 357 8.57 -26.43 10.60
CA TRP A 357 7.49 -25.89 11.42
C TRP A 357 7.79 -24.46 11.85
N LEU A 358 8.99 -24.18 12.39
CA LEU A 358 9.36 -22.83 12.84
C LEU A 358 9.43 -21.85 11.68
N SER A 359 10.08 -22.22 10.56
CA SER A 359 10.15 -21.35 9.38
C SER A 359 8.76 -21.06 8.80
N THR A 360 7.89 -22.07 8.73
CA THR A 360 6.50 -21.89 8.27
C THR A 360 5.70 -20.99 9.22
N ALA A 361 5.78 -21.23 10.53
CA ALA A 361 5.08 -20.44 11.53
C ALA A 361 5.54 -18.97 11.51
N VAL A 362 6.85 -18.73 11.49
CA VAL A 362 7.42 -17.38 11.40
C VAL A 362 6.99 -16.69 10.10
N PHE A 363 7.05 -17.38 8.96
CA PHE A 363 6.62 -16.82 7.68
C PHE A 363 5.14 -16.45 7.68
N VAL A 364 4.26 -17.32 8.17
CA VAL A 364 2.81 -17.09 8.24
C VAL A 364 2.51 -15.90 9.16
N VAL A 365 3.07 -15.88 10.38
CA VAL A 365 2.86 -14.79 11.33
C VAL A 365 3.38 -13.46 10.80
N PHE A 366 4.60 -13.45 10.24
CA PHE A 366 5.19 -12.25 9.65
C PHE A 366 4.33 -11.73 8.50
N SER A 367 3.93 -12.61 7.57
CA SER A 367 3.18 -12.22 6.37
C SER A 367 1.78 -11.70 6.71
N LEU A 368 1.04 -12.36 7.62
CA LEU A 368 -0.27 -11.88 8.08
C LEU A 368 -0.15 -10.55 8.83
N THR A 369 0.83 -10.41 9.72
CA THR A 369 1.08 -9.15 10.46
C THR A 369 1.40 -8.02 9.49
N ASN A 370 2.29 -8.27 8.50
CA ASN A 370 2.60 -7.29 7.48
C ASN A 370 1.36 -6.91 6.64
N GLY A 371 0.51 -7.88 6.30
CA GLY A 371 -0.76 -7.63 5.62
C GLY A 371 -1.81 -6.87 6.44
N MET A 372 -1.71 -6.87 7.78
CA MET A 372 -2.59 -6.04 8.64
C MET A 372 -2.16 -4.57 8.65
N LEU A 373 -0.86 -4.33 8.46
CA LEU A 373 -0.22 -3.01 8.53
C LEU A 373 -0.17 -2.30 7.18
N GLN A 374 -0.02 -3.04 6.08
CA GLN A 374 0.08 -2.51 4.71
C GLN A 374 -1.26 -2.56 3.97
N THR A 375 -1.55 -1.54 3.17
CA THR A 375 -2.67 -1.53 2.23
C THR A 375 -2.33 -2.38 1.00
N GLY A 376 -3.32 -3.04 0.39
CA GLY A 376 -3.13 -3.86 -0.81
C GLY A 376 -2.91 -5.37 -0.60
N ILE A 377 -2.67 -5.84 0.63
CA ILE A 377 -2.55 -7.29 0.93
C ILE A 377 -3.93 -7.86 1.31
N ASP A 378 -4.32 -8.96 0.67
CA ASP A 378 -5.59 -9.64 0.95
C ASP A 378 -5.45 -10.70 2.06
N ASN A 379 -5.45 -10.21 3.30
CA ASN A 379 -5.41 -11.08 4.47
C ASN A 379 -6.64 -11.97 4.63
N ALA A 380 -7.79 -11.58 4.08
CA ALA A 380 -8.98 -12.42 4.09
C ALA A 380 -8.74 -13.69 3.25
N ALA A 381 -8.18 -13.54 2.05
CA ALA A 381 -7.72 -14.65 1.24
C ALA A 381 -6.66 -15.50 1.97
N HIS A 382 -5.64 -14.88 2.58
CA HIS A 382 -4.56 -15.62 3.26
C HIS A 382 -5.07 -16.45 4.44
N VAL A 383 -5.90 -15.86 5.31
CA VAL A 383 -6.50 -16.56 6.45
C VAL A 383 -7.43 -17.67 5.97
N GLY A 384 -8.30 -17.39 4.99
CA GLY A 384 -9.19 -18.39 4.41
C GLY A 384 -8.43 -19.58 3.80
N GLY A 385 -7.36 -19.29 3.06
CA GLY A 385 -6.47 -20.30 2.49
C GLY A 385 -5.79 -21.14 3.58
N LEU A 386 -5.19 -20.50 4.59
CA LEU A 386 -4.53 -21.17 5.71
C LEU A 386 -5.47 -22.11 6.45
N VAL A 387 -6.68 -21.64 6.78
CA VAL A 387 -7.70 -22.44 7.48
C VAL A 387 -8.18 -23.60 6.60
N ALA A 388 -8.48 -23.36 5.33
CA ALA A 388 -8.85 -24.42 4.38
C ALA A 388 -7.76 -25.48 4.28
N GLY A 389 -6.49 -25.06 4.18
CA GLY A 389 -5.32 -25.94 4.18
C GLY A 389 -5.18 -26.76 5.45
N LEU A 390 -5.35 -26.15 6.64
CA LEU A 390 -5.29 -26.86 7.92
C LEU A 390 -6.38 -27.94 8.02
N VAL A 391 -7.61 -27.60 7.64
CA VAL A 391 -8.76 -28.53 7.70
C VAL A 391 -8.60 -29.66 6.69
N LEU A 392 -8.34 -29.35 5.43
CA LEU A 392 -8.17 -30.35 4.37
C LEU A 392 -6.93 -31.23 4.62
N GLY A 393 -5.84 -30.63 5.11
CA GLY A 393 -4.65 -31.37 5.50
C GLY A 393 -4.92 -32.33 6.64
N ARG A 394 -5.74 -31.94 7.61
CA ARG A 394 -6.15 -32.83 8.70
C ARG A 394 -6.99 -34.01 8.24
N ILE A 395 -7.82 -33.82 7.22
CA ILE A 395 -8.67 -34.87 6.64
C ILE A 395 -7.85 -35.81 5.74
N LEU A 396 -6.95 -35.26 4.93
CA LEU A 396 -6.29 -35.98 3.83
C LEU A 396 -4.85 -36.42 4.12
N ALA A 397 -4.22 -35.98 5.21
CA ALA A 397 -2.85 -36.38 5.54
C ALA A 397 -2.72 -37.89 5.74
N GLN A 398 -1.96 -38.53 4.86
CA GLN A 398 -1.64 -39.96 4.93
C GLN A 398 -0.23 -40.21 5.48
N PRO A 399 0.06 -41.38 6.05
CA PRO A 399 1.43 -41.78 6.35
C PRO A 399 2.32 -41.82 5.09
N LEU A 400 3.60 -41.47 5.22
CA LEU A 400 4.61 -41.73 4.19
C LEU A 400 4.88 -43.24 4.15
N VAL A 401 4.59 -43.91 3.02
CA VAL A 401 4.83 -45.35 2.84
C VAL A 401 5.76 -45.56 1.65
N ASP A 402 6.75 -46.46 1.80
CA ASP A 402 7.88 -46.58 0.87
C ASP A 402 7.55 -47.15 -0.51
N LYS A 403 6.38 -47.81 -0.71
CA LYS A 403 5.92 -48.32 -2.01
C LYS A 403 4.39 -48.36 -2.09
N GLY A 404 3.79 -47.44 -2.85
CA GLY A 404 2.36 -47.45 -3.20
C GLY A 404 1.86 -46.08 -3.61
N SER A 405 0.90 -46.02 -4.56
CA SER A 405 0.21 -44.76 -4.85
C SER A 405 -0.48 -44.28 -3.57
N GLN A 406 -0.12 -43.09 -3.07
CA GLN A 406 -0.77 -42.41 -1.93
C GLN A 406 -2.20 -41.99 -2.30
N ARG A 407 -3.07 -42.95 -2.60
CA ARG A 407 -4.46 -42.68 -2.93
C ARG A 407 -5.18 -42.32 -1.62
N PRO A 408 -5.85 -41.15 -1.55
CA PRO A 408 -6.63 -40.78 -0.39
C PRO A 408 -7.71 -41.83 -0.12
N ARG A 409 -8.00 -42.12 1.16
CA ARG A 409 -9.07 -43.05 1.53
C ARG A 409 -10.40 -42.48 1.03
N PRO A 410 -11.32 -43.29 0.45
CA PRO A 410 -12.56 -42.78 -0.14
C PRO A 410 -13.41 -42.01 0.88
N LEU A 411 -13.44 -42.44 2.15
CA LEU A 411 -14.10 -41.71 3.24
C LEU A 411 -13.48 -40.32 3.48
N ALA A 412 -12.15 -40.22 3.43
CA ALA A 412 -11.46 -38.93 3.61
C ALA A 412 -11.74 -37.99 2.42
N VAL A 413 -11.79 -38.53 1.20
CA VAL A 413 -12.21 -37.78 0.01
C VAL A 413 -13.66 -37.31 0.14
N GLY A 414 -14.57 -38.19 0.58
CA GLY A 414 -15.97 -37.84 0.83
C GLY A 414 -16.13 -36.74 1.86
N LEU A 415 -15.43 -36.83 2.99
CA LEU A 415 -15.44 -35.81 4.05
C LEU A 415 -14.86 -34.47 3.57
N ALA A 416 -13.73 -34.50 2.87
CA ALA A 416 -13.13 -33.29 2.30
C ALA A 416 -14.10 -32.61 1.31
N THR A 417 -14.74 -33.40 0.44
CA THR A 417 -15.73 -32.90 -0.54
C THR A 417 -16.95 -32.28 0.16
N ALA A 418 -17.46 -32.93 1.22
CA ALA A 418 -18.58 -32.40 2.01
C ALA A 418 -18.21 -31.06 2.68
N VAL A 419 -17.04 -30.97 3.30
CA VAL A 419 -16.55 -29.72 3.92
C VAL A 419 -16.40 -28.61 2.88
N LEU A 420 -15.79 -28.90 1.73
CA LEU A 420 -15.65 -27.94 0.62
C LEU A 420 -17.02 -27.44 0.15
N THR A 421 -17.99 -28.34 -0.02
CA THR A 421 -19.33 -28.03 -0.50
C THR A 421 -20.08 -27.14 0.50
N ILE A 422 -20.08 -27.52 1.79
CA ILE A 422 -20.73 -26.76 2.85
C ILE A 422 -20.10 -25.37 2.98
N ALA A 423 -18.76 -25.29 3.00
CA ALA A 423 -18.05 -24.01 3.09
C ALA A 423 -18.37 -23.11 1.88
N SER A 424 -18.44 -23.68 0.67
CA SER A 424 -18.76 -22.93 -0.55
C SER A 424 -20.20 -22.41 -0.53
N ILE A 425 -21.18 -23.25 -0.17
CA ILE A 425 -22.59 -22.85 -0.05
C ILE A 425 -22.75 -21.76 1.01
N ALA A 426 -22.18 -21.96 2.20
CA ALA A 426 -22.24 -20.99 3.29
C ALA A 426 -21.61 -19.65 2.89
N GLY A 427 -20.46 -19.67 2.23
CA GLY A 427 -19.80 -18.46 1.72
C GLY A 427 -20.64 -17.72 0.68
N ILE A 428 -21.21 -18.43 -0.29
CA ILE A 428 -22.07 -17.83 -1.32
C ILE A 428 -23.34 -17.21 -0.69
N LEU A 429 -24.00 -17.93 0.22
CA LEU A 429 -25.20 -17.43 0.90
C LEU A 429 -24.89 -16.18 1.73
N ARG A 430 -23.76 -16.19 2.45
CA ARG A 430 -23.31 -15.03 3.22
C ARG A 430 -23.01 -13.83 2.33
N ALA A 431 -22.24 -14.01 1.27
CA ALA A 431 -21.90 -12.93 0.34
C ALA A 431 -23.15 -12.30 -0.31
N ARG A 432 -24.17 -13.12 -0.60
CA ARG A 432 -25.45 -12.61 -1.12
C ARG A 432 -26.26 -11.82 -0.08
N ASN A 433 -26.25 -12.25 1.18
CA ASN A 433 -27.01 -11.60 2.25
C ASN A 433 -26.37 -10.29 2.74
N GLU A 434 -25.05 -10.13 2.68
CA GLU A 434 -24.35 -8.93 3.17
C GLU A 434 -24.41 -7.71 2.23
N GLY A 435 -25.25 -7.76 1.19
CA GLY A 435 -25.50 -6.59 0.33
C GLY A 435 -24.42 -6.32 -0.70
N VAL A 436 -23.64 -7.34 -1.10
CA VAL A 436 -22.64 -7.31 -2.20
C VAL A 436 -23.33 -7.23 -3.59
N GLN A 437 -24.56 -6.73 -3.61
CA GLN A 437 -25.33 -6.50 -4.82
C GLN A 437 -24.88 -5.18 -5.44
N LEU A 438 -24.80 -5.15 -6.76
CA LEU A 438 -24.43 -3.95 -7.50
C LEU A 438 -25.42 -2.82 -7.17
N SER A 439 -24.90 -1.66 -6.81
CA SER A 439 -25.68 -0.42 -6.75
C SER A 439 -26.29 -0.08 -8.12
N PRO A 440 -27.35 0.74 -8.21
CA PRO A 440 -27.90 1.16 -9.50
C PRO A 440 -26.84 1.77 -10.44
N TRP A 441 -25.87 2.50 -9.87
CA TRP A 441 -24.70 3.00 -10.58
C TRP A 441 -23.87 1.89 -11.20
N GLU A 442 -23.49 0.88 -10.40
CA GLU A 442 -22.68 -0.24 -10.88
C GLU A 442 -23.43 -1.13 -11.87
N GLN A 443 -24.73 -1.36 -11.68
CA GLN A 443 -25.57 -2.10 -12.63
C GLN A 443 -25.60 -1.43 -14.00
N TYR A 444 -25.70 -0.09 -14.03
CA TYR A 444 -25.67 0.68 -15.27
C TYR A 444 -24.35 0.48 -16.03
N TRP A 445 -23.21 0.61 -15.34
CA TRP A 445 -21.89 0.48 -15.97
C TRP A 445 -21.50 -0.97 -16.28
N GLN A 446 -21.94 -1.95 -15.47
CA GLN A 446 -21.70 -3.37 -15.73
C GLN A 446 -22.45 -3.86 -16.98
N SER A 447 -23.67 -3.36 -17.23
CA SER A 447 -24.42 -3.69 -18.44
C SER A 447 -23.88 -3.01 -19.71
N ARG A 448 -22.90 -2.09 -19.58
CA ARG A 448 -22.36 -1.24 -20.65
C ARG A 448 -20.83 -1.26 -20.70
N GLN A 449 -20.24 -2.43 -20.47
CA GLN A 449 -18.78 -2.60 -20.54
C GLN A 449 -18.22 -2.32 -21.94
N ASP A 450 -19.03 -2.51 -22.98
CA ASP A 450 -18.74 -2.11 -24.35
C ASP A 450 -18.56 -0.58 -24.48
N LEU A 451 -19.45 0.20 -23.86
CA LEU A 451 -19.36 1.66 -23.84
C LEU A 451 -18.06 2.15 -23.19
N ALA A 452 -17.69 1.54 -22.05
CA ALA A 452 -16.44 1.86 -21.35
C ALA A 452 -15.19 1.44 -22.16
N ARG A 453 -15.27 0.32 -22.90
CA ARG A 453 -14.20 -0.13 -23.78
C ARG A 453 -14.02 0.81 -24.97
N ASP A 454 -15.12 1.20 -25.61
CA ASP A 454 -15.14 2.05 -26.79
C ASP A 454 -14.69 3.47 -26.44
N SER A 455 -15.20 4.04 -25.34
CA SER A 455 -14.74 5.35 -24.85
C SER A 455 -13.26 5.31 -24.47
N GLY A 456 -12.81 4.26 -23.76
CA GLY A 456 -11.39 4.09 -23.43
C GLY A 456 -10.49 3.93 -24.66
N ALA A 457 -10.97 3.30 -25.73
CA ALA A 457 -10.24 3.20 -26.99
C ALA A 457 -10.14 4.57 -27.69
N ALA A 458 -11.25 5.34 -27.72
CA ALA A 458 -11.26 6.70 -28.25
C ALA A 458 -10.30 7.62 -27.49
N GLU A 459 -10.29 7.57 -26.16
CA GLU A 459 -9.40 8.36 -25.31
C GLU A 459 -7.91 7.99 -25.54
N ARG A 460 -7.58 6.70 -25.71
CA ARG A 460 -6.22 6.29 -26.06
C ARG A 460 -5.82 6.80 -27.44
N ARG A 461 -6.71 6.71 -28.43
CA ARG A 461 -6.44 7.23 -29.77
C ARG A 461 -6.23 8.73 -29.76
N TRP A 462 -7.05 9.48 -29.02
CA TRP A 462 -6.85 10.91 -28.77
C TRP A 462 -5.46 11.19 -28.20
N ALA A 463 -5.09 10.53 -27.10
CA ALA A 463 -3.79 10.74 -26.46
C ALA A 463 -2.62 10.44 -27.41
N GLN A 464 -2.75 9.41 -28.25
CA GLN A 464 -1.77 9.08 -29.29
C GLN A 464 -1.64 10.21 -30.33
N LEU A 465 -2.76 10.74 -30.83
CA LEU A 465 -2.75 11.87 -31.78
C LEU A 465 -2.08 13.10 -31.16
N GLY A 466 -2.42 13.44 -29.91
CA GLY A 466 -1.80 14.55 -29.20
C GLY A 466 -0.28 14.36 -29.03
N ALA A 467 0.16 13.15 -28.66
CA ALA A 467 1.58 12.82 -28.52
C ALA A 467 2.32 12.89 -29.87
N GLN A 468 1.69 12.44 -30.96
CA GLN A 468 2.27 12.47 -32.29
C GLN A 468 2.48 13.89 -32.80
N VAL A 469 1.50 14.78 -32.56
CA VAL A 469 1.61 16.22 -32.87
C VAL A 469 2.68 16.87 -32.01
N SER A 470 2.66 16.64 -30.70
CA SER A 470 3.63 17.23 -29.77
C SER A 470 5.06 16.76 -30.04
N GLY A 471 5.21 15.51 -30.49
CA GLY A 471 6.49 14.91 -30.90
C GLY A 471 6.93 15.26 -32.32
N GLY A 472 6.16 16.06 -33.07
CA GLY A 472 6.48 16.46 -34.45
C GLY A 472 6.35 15.35 -35.50
N SER A 473 5.88 14.16 -35.12
CA SER A 473 5.68 13.01 -36.02
C SER A 473 4.41 13.10 -36.87
N MET A 474 3.52 14.05 -36.57
CA MET A 474 2.26 14.30 -37.27
C MET A 474 1.99 15.80 -37.35
N SER A 475 1.50 16.29 -38.48
CA SER A 475 1.11 17.69 -38.61
C SER A 475 -0.20 17.98 -37.88
N VAL A 476 -0.43 19.24 -37.49
CA VAL A 476 -1.70 19.67 -36.89
C VAL A 476 -2.88 19.45 -37.84
N ALA A 477 -2.66 19.59 -39.16
CA ALA A 477 -3.68 19.34 -40.19
C ALA A 477 -4.05 17.85 -40.28
N ASP A 478 -3.06 16.95 -40.23
CA ASP A 478 -3.30 15.50 -40.22
C ASP A 478 -4.02 15.05 -38.96
N ALA A 479 -3.69 15.65 -37.81
CA ALA A 479 -4.41 15.41 -36.57
C ALA A 479 -5.87 15.90 -36.66
N ALA A 480 -6.12 17.09 -37.22
CA ALA A 480 -7.47 17.58 -37.45
C ALA A 480 -8.29 16.64 -38.35
N ALA A 481 -7.68 16.14 -39.42
CA ALA A 481 -8.29 15.14 -40.31
C ALA A 481 -8.61 13.84 -39.56
N ALA A 482 -7.69 13.33 -38.74
CA ALA A 482 -7.92 12.15 -37.92
C ALA A 482 -9.07 12.34 -36.91
N PHE A 483 -9.19 13.52 -36.30
CA PHE A 483 -10.34 13.84 -35.44
C PHE A 483 -11.65 13.83 -36.22
N GLU A 484 -11.66 14.36 -37.44
CA GLU A 484 -12.84 14.40 -38.30
C GLU A 484 -13.27 13.01 -38.78
N THR A 485 -12.33 12.15 -39.15
CA THR A 485 -12.64 10.82 -39.72
C THR A 485 -12.80 9.72 -38.68
N GLU A 486 -12.13 9.81 -37.54
CA GLU A 486 -12.12 8.76 -36.51
C GLU A 486 -12.89 9.16 -35.25
N MET A 487 -12.61 10.35 -34.69
CA MET A 487 -13.09 10.73 -33.35
C MET A 487 -14.54 11.22 -33.36
N ILE A 488 -14.88 12.17 -34.25
CA ILE A 488 -16.24 12.72 -34.34
C ILE A 488 -17.26 11.61 -34.60
N PRO A 489 -17.08 10.70 -35.59
CA PRO A 489 -18.04 9.61 -35.83
C PRO A 489 -18.17 8.66 -34.63
N THR A 490 -17.07 8.37 -33.93
CA THR A 490 -17.06 7.51 -32.74
C THR A 490 -17.90 8.11 -31.61
N TRP A 491 -17.65 9.38 -31.25
CA TRP A 491 -18.41 10.07 -30.21
C TRP A 491 -19.87 10.33 -30.62
N GLN A 492 -20.12 10.61 -31.90
CA GLN A 492 -21.48 10.79 -32.44
C GLN A 492 -22.30 9.50 -32.31
N LYS A 493 -21.74 8.35 -32.72
CA LYS A 493 -22.39 7.03 -32.58
C LYS A 493 -22.73 6.74 -31.11
N MET A 494 -21.82 7.05 -30.20
CA MET A 494 -22.01 6.84 -28.78
C MET A 494 -23.10 7.77 -28.20
N TYR A 495 -23.06 9.06 -28.53
CA TYR A 495 -24.08 10.04 -28.16
C TYR A 495 -25.48 9.60 -28.64
N ASP A 496 -25.61 9.23 -29.91
CA ASP A 496 -26.90 8.83 -30.48
C ASP A 496 -27.46 7.57 -29.85
N ARG A 497 -26.59 6.60 -29.50
CA ARG A 497 -26.99 5.41 -28.75
C ARG A 497 -27.50 5.79 -27.36
N LEU A 498 -26.71 6.53 -26.58
CA LEU A 498 -27.06 6.93 -25.21
C LEU A 498 -28.34 7.76 -25.17
N ARG A 499 -28.54 8.64 -26.16
CA ARG A 499 -29.75 9.46 -26.30
C ARG A 499 -31.01 8.60 -26.50
N ARG A 500 -30.92 7.52 -27.29
CA ARG A 500 -32.03 6.57 -27.48
C ARG A 500 -32.28 5.68 -26.26
N GLU A 501 -31.21 5.29 -25.55
CA GLU A 501 -31.32 4.41 -24.38
C GLU A 501 -31.84 5.15 -23.13
N LYS A 502 -31.48 6.42 -22.93
CA LYS A 502 -31.83 7.20 -21.73
C LYS A 502 -33.32 7.09 -21.31
N PRO A 503 -34.32 7.26 -22.18
CA PRO A 503 -35.73 7.14 -21.78
C PRO A 503 -36.17 5.71 -21.44
N LEU A 504 -35.39 4.69 -21.82
CA LEU A 504 -35.67 3.27 -21.54
C LEU A 504 -35.08 2.80 -20.21
N LEU A 505 -34.30 3.65 -19.53
CA LEU A 505 -33.63 3.28 -18.28
C LEU A 505 -34.62 3.25 -17.11
N PRO A 506 -34.45 2.30 -16.16
CA PRO A 506 -35.14 2.36 -14.88
C PRO A 506 -34.86 3.69 -14.16
N ALA A 507 -35.81 4.17 -13.37
CA ALA A 507 -35.66 5.42 -12.60
C ALA A 507 -34.38 5.43 -11.74
N SER A 508 -33.99 4.27 -11.18
CA SER A 508 -32.78 4.10 -10.39
C SER A 508 -31.47 4.31 -11.20
N GLN A 509 -31.51 4.15 -12.52
CA GLN A 509 -30.35 4.32 -13.41
C GLN A 509 -30.43 5.59 -14.27
N ALA A 510 -31.52 6.37 -14.18
CA ALA A 510 -31.76 7.54 -15.01
C ALA A 510 -30.65 8.60 -14.87
N ARG A 511 -30.12 8.79 -13.66
CA ARG A 511 -29.01 9.73 -13.42
C ARG A 511 -27.70 9.26 -14.06
N ALA A 512 -27.33 7.98 -13.90
CA ALA A 512 -26.14 7.42 -14.53
C ALA A 512 -26.20 7.55 -16.07
N GLY A 513 -27.38 7.29 -16.65
CA GLY A 513 -27.63 7.50 -18.07
C GLY A 513 -27.54 8.96 -18.51
N ALA A 514 -28.04 9.89 -17.69
CA ALA A 514 -27.92 11.32 -17.96
C ALA A 514 -26.47 11.78 -17.97
N GLU A 515 -25.66 11.38 -16.98
CA GLU A 515 -24.23 11.73 -16.90
C GLU A 515 -23.43 11.12 -18.05
N ALA A 516 -23.67 9.86 -18.40
CA ALA A 516 -23.02 9.22 -19.54
C ALA A 516 -23.33 9.94 -20.87
N LEU A 517 -24.58 10.38 -21.06
CA LEU A 517 -24.98 11.16 -22.22
C LEU A 517 -24.28 12.51 -22.26
N THR A 518 -24.26 13.25 -21.13
CA THR A 518 -23.57 14.54 -21.01
C THR A 518 -22.07 14.41 -21.28
N TYR A 519 -21.43 13.34 -20.81
CA TYR A 519 -20.02 13.05 -21.10
C TYR A 519 -19.79 12.86 -22.60
N ALA A 520 -20.59 12.01 -23.27
CA ALA A 520 -20.47 11.79 -24.70
C ALA A 520 -20.74 13.06 -25.52
N GLU A 521 -21.71 13.87 -25.10
CA GLU A 521 -22.04 15.16 -25.71
C GLU A 521 -20.90 16.18 -25.59
N ASN A 522 -20.34 16.35 -24.39
CA ASN A 522 -19.22 17.27 -24.16
C ASN A 522 -18.00 16.86 -25.00
N ARG A 523 -17.69 15.56 -25.08
CA ARG A 523 -16.59 15.04 -25.90
C ARG A 523 -16.81 15.25 -27.40
N LEU A 524 -18.04 15.00 -27.87
CA LEU A 524 -18.43 15.25 -29.26
C LEU A 524 -18.30 16.73 -29.64
N ASN A 525 -18.83 17.62 -28.80
CA ASN A 525 -18.80 19.07 -29.04
C ASN A 525 -17.38 19.62 -28.99
N TRP A 526 -16.56 19.14 -28.05
CA TRP A 526 -15.15 19.49 -27.99
C TRP A 526 -14.42 19.08 -29.28
N ALA A 527 -14.63 17.85 -29.77
CA ALA A 527 -13.98 17.37 -31.00
C ALA A 527 -14.39 18.18 -32.23
N LYS A 528 -15.67 18.53 -32.35
CA LYS A 528 -16.19 19.39 -33.43
C LYS A 528 -15.56 20.78 -33.39
N GLU A 529 -15.50 21.39 -32.21
CA GLU A 529 -14.92 22.73 -32.05
C GLU A 529 -13.41 22.73 -32.32
N LEU A 530 -12.68 21.70 -31.87
CA LEU A 530 -11.24 21.59 -32.14
C LEU A 530 -10.99 21.58 -33.66
N VAL A 531 -11.69 20.71 -34.39
CA VAL A 531 -11.53 20.62 -35.86
C VAL A 531 -11.88 21.95 -36.52
N ALA A 532 -12.93 22.65 -36.06
CA ALA A 532 -13.30 23.96 -36.58
C ALA A 532 -12.21 25.01 -36.37
N LEU A 533 -11.61 25.07 -35.18
CA LEU A 533 -10.49 25.99 -34.88
C LEU A 533 -9.26 25.69 -35.72
N LEU A 534 -8.87 24.41 -35.81
CA LEU A 534 -7.72 23.99 -36.58
C LEU A 534 -7.87 24.29 -38.07
N LYS A 535 -9.09 24.14 -38.63
CA LYS A 535 -9.37 24.50 -40.04
C LYS A 535 -9.36 26.00 -40.30
N ARG A 536 -9.83 26.81 -39.34
CA ARG A 536 -9.84 28.28 -39.45
C ARG A 536 -8.46 28.92 -39.23
N ASN A 537 -7.52 28.18 -38.63
CA ASN A 537 -6.24 28.70 -38.15
C ASN A 537 -6.41 29.94 -37.25
N ASP A 538 -7.49 29.95 -36.45
CA ASP A 538 -7.86 31.04 -35.56
C ASP A 538 -8.04 30.51 -34.14
N ASN A 539 -7.27 31.07 -33.21
CA ASN A 539 -7.26 30.70 -31.81
C ASN A 539 -8.14 31.63 -30.94
N SER A 540 -8.82 32.61 -31.54
CA SER A 540 -9.66 33.60 -30.83
C SER A 540 -10.78 32.96 -29.98
N GLU A 541 -11.24 31.76 -30.36
CA GLU A 541 -12.29 31.02 -29.65
C GLU A 541 -11.77 29.79 -28.87
N ALA A 542 -10.45 29.69 -28.63
CA ALA A 542 -9.86 28.56 -27.88
C ALA A 542 -10.46 28.39 -26.46
N ASP A 543 -10.97 29.47 -25.86
CA ASP A 543 -11.66 29.44 -24.56
C ASP A 543 -12.94 28.57 -24.56
N LYS A 544 -13.56 28.36 -25.73
CA LYS A 544 -14.70 27.42 -25.87
C LYS A 544 -14.27 25.98 -25.60
N LEU A 545 -13.08 25.58 -26.05
CA LEU A 545 -12.51 24.25 -25.76
C LEU A 545 -12.26 24.07 -24.27
N LEU A 546 -11.72 25.09 -23.61
CA LEU A 546 -11.52 25.08 -22.16
C LEU A 546 -12.84 24.94 -21.40
N THR A 547 -13.89 25.59 -21.89
CA THR A 547 -15.24 25.48 -21.32
C THR A 547 -15.79 24.06 -21.40
N PHE A 548 -15.71 23.41 -22.57
CA PHE A 548 -16.12 22.02 -22.72
C PHE A 548 -15.26 21.06 -21.88
N SER A 549 -13.94 21.31 -21.79
CA SER A 549 -13.05 20.52 -20.92
C SER A 549 -13.50 20.60 -19.47
N LYS A 550 -13.72 21.81 -18.93
CA LYS A 550 -14.19 22.02 -17.55
C LYS A 550 -15.54 21.34 -17.29
N LYS A 551 -16.49 21.42 -18.23
CA LYS A 551 -17.79 20.71 -18.13
C LYS A 551 -17.59 19.20 -18.09
N ASN A 552 -16.70 18.68 -18.93
CA ASN A 552 -16.39 17.27 -18.98
C ASN A 552 -15.69 16.79 -17.70
N ASP A 553 -14.74 17.56 -17.18
CA ASP A 553 -14.02 17.25 -15.93
C ASP A 553 -14.98 17.15 -14.75
N ARG A 554 -16.01 18.00 -14.69
CA ARG A 554 -17.07 17.91 -13.67
C ARG A 554 -17.89 16.62 -13.78
N VAL A 555 -18.27 16.21 -14.99
CA VAL A 555 -18.98 14.94 -15.21
C VAL A 555 -18.10 13.76 -14.82
N VAL A 556 -16.83 13.76 -15.24
CA VAL A 556 -15.87 12.70 -14.88
C VAL A 556 -15.63 12.68 -13.36
N ALA A 557 -15.53 13.84 -12.71
CA ALA A 557 -15.42 13.93 -11.26
C ALA A 557 -16.65 13.31 -10.56
N TYR A 558 -17.87 13.62 -11.00
CA TYR A 558 -19.08 12.97 -10.50
C TYR A 558 -19.03 11.46 -10.70
N MET A 559 -18.67 10.99 -11.90
CA MET A 559 -18.57 9.55 -12.19
C MET A 559 -17.55 8.85 -11.29
N GLN A 560 -16.38 9.45 -11.10
CA GLN A 560 -15.33 8.89 -10.24
C GLN A 560 -15.73 8.93 -8.76
N TRP A 561 -16.44 9.96 -8.32
CA TRP A 561 -16.99 10.01 -6.96
C TRP A 561 -18.01 8.89 -6.74
N GLN A 562 -18.93 8.69 -7.67
CA GLN A 562 -19.90 7.59 -7.60
C GLN A 562 -19.23 6.21 -7.62
N ASN A 563 -18.15 6.04 -8.40
CA ASN A 563 -17.33 4.83 -8.35
C ASN A 563 -16.71 4.61 -6.97
N LEU A 564 -16.13 5.64 -6.36
CA LEU A 564 -15.55 5.58 -5.02
C LEU A 564 -16.62 5.25 -3.96
N ARG A 565 -17.76 5.94 -4.03
CA ARG A 565 -18.90 5.71 -3.14
C ARG A 565 -19.45 4.29 -3.27
N ALA A 566 -19.69 3.82 -4.49
CA ALA A 566 -20.15 2.46 -4.74
C ALA A 566 -19.16 1.42 -4.19
N ALA A 567 -17.87 1.55 -4.49
CA ALA A 567 -16.83 0.65 -3.96
C ALA A 567 -16.81 0.62 -2.43
N SER A 568 -17.01 1.77 -1.77
CA SER A 568 -17.01 1.85 -0.31
C SER A 568 -18.19 1.16 0.37
N THR A 569 -19.36 1.11 -0.29
CA THR A 569 -20.54 0.41 0.24
C THR A 569 -20.33 -1.10 0.38
N HIS A 570 -19.34 -1.64 -0.33
CA HIS A 570 -18.94 -3.05 -0.28
C HIS A 570 -17.82 -3.33 0.74
N ARG A 571 -17.27 -2.33 1.45
CA ARG A 571 -16.19 -2.50 2.45
C ARG A 571 -16.57 -2.54 3.95
N PRO A 572 -17.83 -2.44 4.41
CA PRO A 572 -18.10 -2.34 5.85
C PRO A 572 -17.83 -3.65 6.62
N THR A 573 -17.73 -4.80 5.94
CA THR A 573 -17.43 -6.10 6.55
C THR A 573 -15.95 -6.49 6.46
N ALA A 574 -15.12 -5.64 5.84
CA ALA A 574 -13.69 -5.88 5.66
C ALA A 574 -13.03 -6.22 6.99
N LEU A 575 -12.23 -7.28 7.03
CA LEU A 575 -11.50 -7.68 8.24
C LEU A 575 -10.65 -6.51 8.78
N SER A 576 -10.13 -5.67 7.88
CA SER A 576 -9.42 -4.43 8.18
C SER A 576 -10.23 -3.41 8.99
N ASN A 577 -11.55 -3.47 8.91
CA ASN A 577 -12.50 -2.58 9.58
C ASN A 577 -13.10 -3.20 10.84
N SER A 578 -12.71 -4.44 11.19
CA SER A 578 -13.14 -5.05 12.45
C SER A 578 -12.57 -4.30 13.66
N THR A 579 -13.33 -4.31 14.76
CA THR A 579 -12.92 -3.67 16.02
C THR A 579 -11.56 -4.21 16.50
N PHE A 580 -11.34 -5.52 16.35
CA PHE A 580 -10.07 -6.16 16.72
C PHE A 580 -8.89 -5.63 15.89
N VAL A 581 -9.01 -5.58 14.56
CA VAL A 581 -7.91 -5.10 13.70
C VAL A 581 -7.66 -3.62 13.89
N THR A 582 -8.71 -2.83 14.08
CA THR A 582 -8.60 -1.39 14.39
C THR A 582 -7.85 -1.19 15.72
N TYR A 583 -8.23 -1.94 16.76
CA TYR A 583 -7.56 -1.90 18.06
C TYR A 583 -6.10 -2.36 17.99
N ALA A 584 -5.83 -3.45 17.27
CA ALA A 584 -4.47 -3.94 17.06
C ALA A 584 -3.60 -2.92 16.30
N ARG A 585 -4.14 -2.22 15.30
CA ARG A 585 -3.43 -1.13 14.60
C ARG A 585 -3.11 0.03 15.54
N ALA A 586 -4.05 0.43 16.40
CA ALA A 586 -3.83 1.49 17.37
C ALA A 586 -2.70 1.13 18.36
N LEU A 587 -2.72 -0.10 18.90
CA LEU A 587 -1.66 -0.60 19.78
C LEU A 587 -0.28 -0.65 19.09
N LEU A 588 -0.23 -1.08 17.82
CA LEU A 588 1.03 -1.20 17.07
C LEU A 588 1.56 0.15 16.55
N ARG A 589 0.68 1.15 16.35
CA ARG A 589 1.03 2.50 15.89
C ARG A 589 1.14 3.49 17.06
N HIS A 590 1.86 3.16 18.14
CA HIS A 590 2.32 4.09 19.20
C HIS A 590 1.41 5.30 19.54
N GLY A 591 0.08 5.10 19.63
CA GLY A 591 -0.87 6.16 19.93
C GLY A 591 -2.09 5.52 20.60
N GLY A 592 -2.34 5.90 21.85
CA GLY A 592 -3.39 5.31 22.68
C GLY A 592 -4.80 5.53 22.12
N THR A 593 -5.80 5.24 22.95
CA THR A 593 -7.22 5.60 22.73
C THR A 593 -7.50 7.10 22.77
N ASP A 594 -6.47 7.93 22.65
CA ASP A 594 -6.52 9.37 22.75
C ASP A 594 -7.22 9.96 21.52
N CYS A 595 -7.82 11.13 21.72
CA CYS A 595 -8.48 11.86 20.65
C CYS A 595 -7.45 12.43 19.68
N VAL A 596 -7.82 12.46 18.41
CA VAL A 596 -6.97 12.96 17.34
C VAL A 596 -7.13 14.47 17.30
N HIS A 597 -6.02 15.19 17.28
CA HIS A 597 -5.99 16.64 17.23
C HIS A 597 -5.24 17.09 15.98
N GLY A 598 -5.74 18.17 15.36
CA GLY A 598 -5.03 18.82 14.28
C GLY A 598 -3.70 19.47 14.71
N PRO A 599 -2.81 19.77 13.76
CA PRO A 599 -1.59 20.51 14.03
C PRO A 599 -1.87 21.91 14.63
N ALA A 600 -1.06 22.33 15.59
CA ALA A 600 -1.22 23.62 16.29
C ALA A 600 -1.28 24.85 15.37
N VAL A 601 -0.72 24.76 14.15
CA VAL A 601 -0.75 25.83 13.14
C VAL A 601 -2.16 26.14 12.63
N PHE A 602 -3.09 25.18 12.73
CA PHE A 602 -4.49 25.36 12.32
C PHE A 602 -5.43 25.68 13.50
N GLY A 603 -4.90 25.65 14.71
CA GLY A 603 -5.63 25.91 15.95
C GLY A 603 -4.97 25.21 17.13
N ARG A 604 -4.96 25.87 18.29
CA ARG A 604 -4.44 25.29 19.53
C ARG A 604 -5.54 24.50 20.24
N SER A 605 -5.15 23.39 20.86
CA SER A 605 -6.06 22.62 21.74
C SER A 605 -5.97 23.15 23.17
N PRO A 606 -7.08 23.16 23.92
CA PRO A 606 -7.08 23.37 25.36
C PRO A 606 -6.05 22.48 26.07
N THR A 607 -5.49 22.99 27.16
CA THR A 607 -4.49 22.30 27.97
C THR A 607 -5.06 21.98 29.35
N THR A 608 -4.28 21.31 30.21
CA THR A 608 -4.71 20.99 31.58
C THR A 608 -4.94 22.22 32.46
N SER A 609 -4.48 23.42 32.06
CA SER A 609 -4.77 24.66 32.78
C SER A 609 -6.15 25.25 32.45
N ASP A 610 -6.81 24.78 31.39
CA ASP A 610 -8.11 25.28 30.97
C ASP A 610 -9.24 24.67 31.80
N ALA A 611 -10.27 25.47 32.09
CA ALA A 611 -11.46 24.98 32.77
C ALA A 611 -12.24 24.01 31.88
N GLN A 612 -12.53 22.80 32.39
CA GLN A 612 -13.28 21.76 31.66
C GLN A 612 -14.71 22.19 31.28
N GLY A 613 -15.26 23.18 31.99
CA GLY A 613 -16.56 23.76 31.71
C GLY A 613 -16.54 24.95 30.76
N ASP A 614 -15.38 25.43 30.28
CA ASP A 614 -15.32 26.56 29.34
C ASP A 614 -15.64 26.11 27.90
N GLY A 615 -16.11 27.05 27.08
CA GLY A 615 -16.57 26.77 25.71
C GLY A 615 -15.57 26.01 24.83
N PRO A 616 -14.27 26.39 24.77
CA PRO A 616 -13.25 25.64 24.03
C PRO A 616 -13.09 24.18 24.49
N ALA A 617 -13.00 23.94 25.80
CA ALA A 617 -12.86 22.59 26.36
C ALA A 617 -14.12 21.73 26.09
N LEU A 618 -15.30 22.32 26.19
CA LEU A 618 -16.56 21.63 25.87
C LEU A 618 -16.68 21.28 24.38
N ARG A 619 -16.17 22.12 23.47
CA ARG A 619 -16.10 21.80 22.03
C ARG A 619 -15.14 20.64 21.77
N GLU A 620 -13.96 20.65 22.39
CA GLU A 620 -12.99 19.57 22.27
C GLU A 620 -13.54 18.25 22.83
N ALA A 621 -14.18 18.27 24.00
CA ALA A 621 -14.83 17.11 24.58
C ALA A 621 -15.95 16.55 23.67
N ALA A 622 -16.75 17.42 23.06
CA ALA A 622 -17.78 17.02 22.09
C ALA A 622 -17.18 16.40 20.82
N GLY A 623 -16.11 16.98 20.29
CA GLY A 623 -15.35 16.42 19.17
C GLY A 623 -14.79 15.04 19.50
N CYS A 624 -14.11 14.92 20.63
CA CYS A 624 -13.53 13.68 21.13
C CYS A 624 -14.59 12.58 21.32
N GLY A 625 -15.75 12.93 21.89
CA GLY A 625 -16.89 12.01 22.00
C GLY A 625 -17.39 11.51 20.64
N ALA A 626 -17.49 12.39 19.64
CA ALA A 626 -17.88 12.02 18.29
C ALA A 626 -16.87 11.10 17.60
N GLN A 627 -15.56 11.35 17.79
CA GLN A 627 -14.50 10.46 17.29
C GLN A 627 -14.62 9.06 17.88
N GLN A 628 -14.85 8.96 19.19
CA GLN A 628 -15.01 7.68 19.87
C GLN A 628 -16.26 6.93 19.39
N ALA A 629 -17.38 7.63 19.21
CA ALA A 629 -18.61 7.05 18.68
C ALA A 629 -18.39 6.48 17.26
N LEU A 630 -17.76 7.24 16.36
CA LEU A 630 -17.46 6.79 15.02
C LEU A 630 -16.48 5.59 15.00
N ARG A 631 -15.42 5.63 15.82
CA ARG A 631 -14.43 4.54 15.94
C ARG A 631 -15.06 3.23 16.42
N LYS A 632 -16.00 3.31 17.36
CA LYS A 632 -16.74 2.16 17.92
C LYS A 632 -17.89 1.68 17.01
N GLY A 633 -18.26 2.44 15.99
CA GLY A 633 -19.46 2.18 15.19
C GLY A 633 -20.77 2.47 15.93
N ASP A 634 -20.72 3.27 17.00
CA ASP A 634 -21.90 3.72 17.75
C ASP A 634 -22.54 4.92 17.04
N TYR A 635 -23.15 4.63 15.89
CA TYR A 635 -23.80 5.63 15.07
C TYR A 635 -25.04 6.25 15.75
N ALA A 636 -25.63 5.55 16.73
CA ALA A 636 -26.75 6.07 17.50
C ALA A 636 -26.33 7.23 18.40
N ALA A 637 -25.24 7.07 19.15
CA ALA A 637 -24.68 8.14 19.96
C ALA A 637 -24.22 9.33 19.08
N LEU A 638 -23.61 9.04 17.93
CA LEU A 638 -23.15 10.06 16.99
C LEU A 638 -24.31 10.90 16.42
N GLU A 639 -25.37 10.25 15.94
CA GLU A 639 -26.57 10.91 15.42
C GLU A 639 -27.29 11.73 16.51
N ALA A 640 -27.42 11.18 17.71
CA ALA A 640 -28.01 11.90 18.84
C ALA A 640 -27.20 13.16 19.18
N ALA A 641 -25.87 13.08 19.19
CA ALA A 641 -24.99 14.21 19.46
C ALA A 641 -25.09 15.30 18.37
N LEU A 642 -25.14 14.92 17.10
CA LEU A 642 -25.29 15.86 15.98
C LEU A 642 -26.67 16.54 15.98
N ALA A 643 -27.74 15.76 16.19
CA ALA A 643 -29.09 16.28 16.30
C ALA A 643 -29.24 17.23 17.50
N GLU A 644 -28.64 16.88 18.64
CA GLU A 644 -28.59 17.75 19.81
C GLU A 644 -27.86 19.06 19.51
N GLY A 645 -26.64 18.97 18.97
CA GLY A 645 -25.85 20.16 18.63
C GLY A 645 -26.53 21.10 17.64
N LEU A 646 -27.35 20.56 16.73
CA LEU A 646 -28.18 21.36 15.81
C LEU A 646 -29.31 22.09 16.54
N ARG A 647 -29.95 21.46 17.54
CA ARG A 647 -31.03 22.08 18.32
C ARG A 647 -30.53 23.12 19.32
N THR A 648 -29.30 22.96 19.81
CA THR A 648 -28.73 23.79 20.88
C THR A 648 -27.72 24.81 20.38
N ILE A 649 -27.73 25.22 19.11
CA ILE A 649 -26.74 26.19 18.59
C ILE A 649 -26.62 27.44 19.47
N GLY A 650 -25.38 27.73 19.92
CA GLY A 650 -25.07 28.91 20.73
C GLY A 650 -25.27 28.68 22.23
N GLU A 651 -25.38 27.42 22.68
CA GLU A 651 -25.59 27.03 24.07
C GLU A 651 -24.35 27.11 24.96
N MET A 652 -23.16 27.13 24.35
CA MET A 652 -21.92 27.05 25.11
C MET A 652 -21.72 28.31 25.98
N PRO A 653 -20.96 28.21 27.08
CA PRO A 653 -20.69 29.35 27.96
C PRO A 653 -20.07 30.55 27.26
N ASP A 654 -19.44 30.40 26.10
CA ASP A 654 -18.87 31.47 25.26
C ASP A 654 -19.77 31.87 24.06
N GLY A 655 -20.98 31.32 23.97
CA GLY A 655 -21.89 31.47 22.84
C GLY A 655 -21.50 30.66 21.60
N GLY A 656 -20.52 29.75 21.71
CA GLY A 656 -20.19 28.78 20.68
C GLY A 656 -21.21 27.64 20.56
N SER A 657 -20.93 26.66 19.69
CA SER A 657 -21.84 25.54 19.41
C SER A 657 -21.20 24.17 19.62
N ARG A 658 -21.92 23.23 20.25
CA ARG A 658 -21.50 21.82 20.30
C ARG A 658 -21.34 21.20 18.92
N LEU A 659 -22.23 21.56 17.97
CA LEU A 659 -22.17 21.06 16.60
C LEU A 659 -20.83 21.39 15.92
N GLN A 660 -20.30 22.58 16.18
CA GLN A 660 -18.98 22.97 15.67
C GLN A 660 -17.87 22.07 16.24
N GLY A 661 -17.89 21.78 17.54
CA GLY A 661 -16.94 20.87 18.19
C GLY A 661 -17.02 19.45 17.64
N ILE A 662 -18.24 18.91 17.48
CA ILE A 662 -18.48 17.57 16.91
C ILE A 662 -17.89 17.46 15.51
N VAL A 663 -18.24 18.39 14.61
CA VAL A 663 -17.75 18.36 13.22
C VAL A 663 -16.24 18.58 13.17
N GLY A 664 -15.70 19.51 13.96
CA GLY A 664 -14.26 19.70 14.08
C GLY A 664 -13.53 18.43 14.49
N GLY A 665 -14.01 17.74 15.54
CA GLY A 665 -13.42 16.48 15.98
C GLY A 665 -13.51 15.36 14.95
N LEU A 666 -14.62 15.25 14.22
CA LEU A 666 -14.72 14.28 13.12
C LEU A 666 -13.74 14.62 11.98
N ASN A 667 -13.59 15.90 11.63
CA ASN A 667 -12.63 16.34 10.64
C ASN A 667 -11.20 15.99 11.06
N ASP A 668 -10.83 16.26 12.31
CA ASP A 668 -9.50 15.91 12.83
C ASP A 668 -9.22 14.41 12.75
N LEU A 669 -10.22 13.58 13.05
CA LEU A 669 -10.11 12.13 12.92
C LEU A 669 -9.87 11.72 11.47
N PHE A 670 -10.65 12.24 10.53
CA PHE A 670 -10.52 11.89 9.12
C PHE A 670 -9.20 12.41 8.51
N ASP A 671 -8.76 13.60 8.91
CA ASP A 671 -7.57 14.25 8.34
C ASP A 671 -6.26 13.76 8.97
N TYR A 672 -6.23 13.43 10.27
CA TYR A 672 -4.98 13.22 11.02
C TYR A 672 -4.80 11.85 11.68
N GLU A 673 -5.81 10.96 11.67
CA GLU A 673 -5.64 9.57 12.18
C GLU A 673 -4.76 8.70 11.26
N GLY A 674 -4.51 9.15 10.03
CA GLY A 674 -3.81 8.35 9.01
C GLY A 674 -4.69 7.27 8.39
N LEU A 675 -6.00 7.56 8.28
CA LEU A 675 -6.96 6.74 7.52
C LEU A 675 -6.78 6.95 6.02
N SER A 676 -6.79 5.87 5.25
CA SER A 676 -6.88 5.98 3.79
C SER A 676 -8.26 6.48 3.38
N VAL A 677 -8.38 7.18 2.25
CA VAL A 677 -9.68 7.70 1.74
C VAL A 677 -10.72 6.58 1.64
N ASP A 678 -10.30 5.39 1.22
CA ASP A 678 -11.16 4.22 1.16
C ASP A 678 -11.73 3.83 2.54
N ASP A 679 -10.90 3.89 3.60
CA ASP A 679 -11.34 3.59 4.97
C ASP A 679 -12.30 4.67 5.49
N GLN A 680 -12.05 5.94 5.15
CA GLN A 680 -12.92 7.06 5.52
C GLN A 680 -14.31 6.88 4.89
N PHE A 681 -14.35 6.61 3.57
CA PHE A 681 -15.57 6.33 2.84
C PHE A 681 -16.27 5.06 3.35
N ALA A 682 -15.55 4.01 3.71
CA ALA A 682 -16.14 2.79 4.28
C ALA A 682 -16.83 3.06 5.63
N ARG A 683 -16.22 3.86 6.51
CA ARG A 683 -16.84 4.28 7.79
C ARG A 683 -18.10 5.11 7.56
N ILE A 684 -18.06 6.03 6.60
CA ILE A 684 -19.22 6.85 6.20
C ILE A 684 -20.33 5.97 5.60
N ALA A 685 -19.98 4.97 4.79
CA ALA A 685 -20.93 4.03 4.19
C ALA A 685 -21.63 3.17 5.27
N SER A 686 -20.88 2.70 6.29
CA SER A 686 -21.45 2.02 7.45
C SER A 686 -22.42 2.92 8.21
N TRP A 687 -22.05 4.18 8.45
CA TRP A 687 -22.91 5.16 9.11
C TRP A 687 -24.20 5.40 8.30
N ARG A 688 -24.08 5.65 7.00
CA ARG A 688 -25.22 5.82 6.08
C ARG A 688 -26.13 4.59 6.04
N ARG A 689 -25.57 3.38 6.11
CA ARG A 689 -26.35 2.14 6.15
C ARG A 689 -27.18 2.04 7.44
N ALA A 690 -26.60 2.43 8.56
CA ALA A 690 -27.30 2.44 9.85
C ALA A 690 -28.38 3.55 9.91
N TYR A 691 -28.12 4.71 9.29
CA TYR A 691 -29.00 5.88 9.29
C TYR A 691 -29.24 6.43 7.88
N PRO A 692 -30.04 5.73 7.03
CA PRO A 692 -30.20 6.08 5.62
C PRO A 692 -30.93 7.41 5.37
N GLN A 693 -31.67 7.92 6.37
CA GLN A 693 -32.35 9.21 6.29
C GLN A 693 -31.50 10.38 6.79
N SER A 694 -30.36 10.09 7.44
CA SER A 694 -29.46 11.12 7.93
C SER A 694 -28.72 11.81 6.78
N VAL A 695 -28.47 13.10 6.94
CA VAL A 695 -27.68 13.90 5.99
C VAL A 695 -26.23 14.09 6.43
N TYR A 696 -25.94 13.84 7.71
CA TYR A 696 -24.61 13.97 8.27
C TYR A 696 -23.54 13.07 7.64
N PRO A 697 -23.77 11.76 7.35
CA PRO A 697 -22.76 10.96 6.67
C PRO A 697 -22.41 11.52 5.29
N ASP A 698 -23.38 12.09 4.57
CA ASP A 698 -23.12 12.67 3.25
C ASP A 698 -22.44 14.03 3.31
N LEU A 699 -22.77 14.87 4.30
CA LEU A 699 -22.01 16.10 4.56
C LEU A 699 -20.56 15.79 4.94
N MET A 700 -20.34 14.73 5.72
CA MET A 700 -18.99 14.28 6.05
C MET A 700 -18.25 13.72 4.84
N GLU A 701 -18.95 13.05 3.91
CA GLU A 701 -18.37 12.63 2.63
C GLU A 701 -17.92 13.83 1.78
N VAL A 702 -18.73 14.90 1.73
CA VAL A 702 -18.34 16.16 1.07
C VAL A 702 -17.09 16.75 1.71
N GLN A 703 -17.04 16.79 3.04
CA GLN A 703 -15.89 17.30 3.79
C GLN A 703 -14.62 16.48 3.50
N VAL A 704 -14.70 15.14 3.51
CA VAL A 704 -13.57 14.26 3.17
C VAL A 704 -13.08 14.50 1.74
N LEU A 705 -13.98 14.65 0.77
CA LEU A 705 -13.59 14.97 -0.61
C LEU A 705 -12.91 16.34 -0.70
N TYR A 706 -13.43 17.32 0.03
CA TYR A 706 -12.88 18.67 0.10
C TYR A 706 -11.47 18.68 0.70
N THR A 707 -11.25 18.01 1.83
CA THR A 707 -9.91 17.94 2.43
C THR A 707 -8.98 17.12 1.56
N TRP A 708 -9.44 16.02 0.95
CA TRP A 708 -8.65 15.23 0.00
C TRP A 708 -8.18 16.02 -1.23
N ALA A 709 -8.95 17.02 -1.65
CA ALA A 709 -8.51 18.00 -2.64
C ALA A 709 -7.35 18.84 -2.09
N TRP A 710 -7.52 19.45 -0.92
CA TRP A 710 -6.49 20.30 -0.29
C TRP A 710 -5.18 19.55 0.00
N TRP A 711 -5.26 18.28 0.44
CA TRP A 711 -4.08 17.43 0.61
C TRP A 711 -3.30 17.21 -0.70
N ALA A 712 -3.97 17.21 -1.86
CA ALA A 712 -3.30 17.11 -3.16
C ALA A 712 -2.50 18.38 -3.51
N ARG A 713 -3.10 19.54 -3.21
CA ARG A 713 -2.51 20.86 -3.46
C ARG A 713 -1.36 21.16 -2.50
N GLY A 714 -1.51 20.74 -1.24
CA GLY A 714 -0.75 21.24 -0.11
C GLY A 714 -1.21 22.63 0.34
N HIS A 715 -0.68 23.07 1.49
CA HIS A 715 -1.04 24.35 2.12
C HIS A 715 -0.09 25.51 1.76
N GLY A 716 0.82 25.32 0.81
CA GLY A 716 1.73 26.36 0.32
C GLY A 716 1.01 27.47 -0.47
N GLY A 717 1.71 28.59 -0.67
CA GLY A 717 1.24 29.70 -1.51
C GLY A 717 0.99 29.24 -2.95
N ALA A 718 0.03 29.86 -3.66
CA ALA A 718 -0.36 29.43 -5.00
C ALA A 718 0.81 29.34 -6.00
N ASN A 719 1.79 30.24 -5.88
CA ASN A 719 3.02 30.26 -6.66
C ASN A 719 3.98 29.08 -6.39
N THR A 720 3.75 28.29 -5.34
CA THR A 720 4.55 27.11 -4.97
C THR A 720 3.91 25.78 -5.37
N VAL A 721 2.68 25.82 -5.91
CA VAL A 721 1.92 24.62 -6.29
C VAL A 721 2.24 24.23 -7.74
N SER A 722 2.59 22.97 -7.97
CA SER A 722 2.83 22.46 -9.34
C SER A 722 1.53 22.37 -10.13
N GLY A 723 1.61 22.49 -11.46
CA GLY A 723 0.44 22.33 -12.34
C GLY A 723 -0.25 20.97 -12.18
N GLN A 724 0.50 19.91 -11.88
CA GLN A 724 -0.05 18.58 -11.59
C GLN A 724 -0.85 18.56 -10.28
N ALA A 725 -0.30 19.12 -9.20
CA ALA A 725 -0.98 19.21 -7.91
C ALA A 725 -2.26 20.04 -8.04
N GLN A 726 -2.22 21.14 -8.80
CA GLN A 726 -3.37 21.99 -9.08
C GLN A 726 -4.45 21.23 -9.87
N ALA A 727 -4.09 20.44 -10.88
CA ALA A 727 -5.05 19.64 -11.64
C ALA A 727 -5.75 18.59 -10.77
N ILE A 728 -5.01 17.89 -9.90
CA ILE A 728 -5.59 16.91 -8.96
C ILE A 728 -6.50 17.61 -7.94
N TYR A 729 -6.09 18.77 -7.43
CA TYR A 729 -6.91 19.59 -6.54
C TYR A 729 -8.24 19.97 -7.19
N SER A 730 -8.21 20.57 -8.39
CA SER A 730 -9.42 20.99 -9.09
C SER A 730 -10.36 19.81 -9.40
N PHE A 731 -9.79 18.66 -9.79
CA PHE A 731 -10.57 17.45 -10.05
C PHE A 731 -11.28 16.92 -8.78
N ARG A 732 -10.56 16.83 -7.66
CA ARG A 732 -11.14 16.37 -6.38
C ARG A 732 -12.11 17.39 -5.78
N LEU A 733 -11.85 18.68 -5.96
CA LEU A 733 -12.77 19.72 -5.55
C LEU A 733 -14.09 19.62 -6.32
N ALA A 734 -14.04 19.33 -7.63
CA ALA A 734 -15.24 19.08 -8.43
C ALA A 734 -16.03 17.85 -7.93
N MET A 735 -15.37 16.84 -7.37
CA MET A 735 -16.06 15.72 -6.70
C MET A 735 -16.84 16.20 -5.48
N ALA A 736 -16.20 17.01 -4.61
CA ALA A 736 -16.83 17.56 -3.42
C ALA A 736 -18.03 18.45 -3.79
N ALA A 737 -17.89 19.30 -4.80
CA ALA A 737 -18.97 20.14 -5.32
C ALA A 737 -20.14 19.31 -5.85
N ALA A 738 -19.85 18.26 -6.62
CA ALA A 738 -20.87 17.38 -7.17
C ALA A 738 -21.61 16.60 -6.08
N ALA A 739 -20.90 16.16 -5.04
CA ALA A 739 -21.47 15.53 -3.86
C ALA A 739 -22.38 16.48 -3.06
N LEU A 740 -21.94 17.72 -2.86
CA LEU A 740 -22.72 18.74 -2.15
C LEU A 740 -24.00 19.12 -2.89
N ASN A 741 -23.92 19.26 -4.21
CA ASN A 741 -25.08 19.54 -5.07
C ASN A 741 -26.12 18.41 -5.02
N GLU A 742 -25.68 17.15 -4.97
CA GLU A 742 -26.58 15.99 -4.87
C GLU A 742 -27.42 15.99 -3.59
N ILE A 743 -26.89 16.51 -2.48
CA ILE A 743 -27.57 16.51 -1.19
C ILE A 743 -28.27 17.83 -0.86
N GLY A 744 -28.14 18.86 -1.69
CA GLY A 744 -28.62 20.22 -1.37
C GLY A 744 -30.09 20.30 -0.98
N GLY A 745 -30.96 19.56 -1.68
CA GLY A 745 -32.40 19.55 -1.40
C GLY A 745 -32.81 19.04 -0.02
N ARG A 746 -31.91 18.36 0.71
CA ARG A 746 -32.14 17.86 2.07
C ARG A 746 -31.15 18.39 3.11
N ALA A 747 -29.92 18.73 2.69
CA ALA A 747 -28.84 19.18 3.56
C ALA A 747 -28.94 20.66 3.96
N ASN A 748 -29.66 21.48 3.18
CA ASN A 748 -29.89 22.90 3.44
C ASN A 748 -30.70 23.20 4.72
N SER A 749 -31.20 22.15 5.40
CA SER A 749 -31.79 22.19 6.74
C SER A 749 -30.75 22.22 7.87
N THR A 750 -29.47 22.18 7.54
CA THR A 750 -28.35 22.24 8.48
C THR A 750 -27.42 23.42 8.13
N PRO A 751 -26.77 24.06 9.12
CA PRO A 751 -25.80 25.12 8.83
C PRO A 751 -24.54 24.59 8.12
N LEU A 752 -24.26 23.28 8.26
CA LEU A 752 -23.09 22.63 7.67
C LEU A 752 -23.12 22.65 6.13
N TRP A 753 -24.30 22.60 5.52
CA TRP A 753 -24.44 22.71 4.07
C TRP A 753 -24.01 24.09 3.55
N TYR A 754 -24.39 25.18 4.22
CA TYR A 754 -23.99 26.54 3.85
C TYR A 754 -22.49 26.75 4.09
N LEU A 755 -21.97 26.22 5.19
CA LEU A 755 -20.53 26.25 5.48
C LEU A 755 -19.74 25.57 4.36
N MET A 756 -20.16 24.38 3.92
CA MET A 756 -19.50 23.67 2.83
C MET A 756 -19.70 24.32 1.48
N SER A 757 -20.88 24.89 1.22
CA SER A 757 -21.17 25.63 -0.01
C SER A 757 -20.22 26.82 -0.16
N MET A 758 -20.02 27.59 0.91
CA MET A 758 -19.05 28.70 0.91
C MET A 758 -17.60 28.20 0.83
N ALA A 759 -17.23 27.14 1.55
CA ALA A 759 -15.86 26.61 1.50
C ALA A 759 -15.46 26.10 0.10
N ILE A 760 -16.35 25.37 -0.55
CA ILE A 760 -16.16 24.90 -1.93
C ILE A 760 -16.22 26.08 -2.89
N GLY A 761 -17.15 27.02 -2.71
CA GLY A 761 -17.28 28.19 -3.56
C GLY A 761 -16.03 29.09 -3.55
N ILE A 762 -15.45 29.34 -2.37
CA ILE A 762 -14.14 30.01 -2.24
C ILE A 762 -13.06 29.22 -3.00
N SER A 763 -13.06 27.90 -2.89
CA SER A 763 -12.05 27.07 -3.56
C SER A 763 -12.22 27.00 -5.08
N GLU A 764 -13.46 27.12 -5.59
CA GLU A 764 -13.77 27.14 -7.02
C GLU A 764 -13.60 28.53 -7.66
N GLY A 765 -13.45 29.58 -6.87
CA GLY A 765 -13.43 30.96 -7.36
C GLY A 765 -14.81 31.49 -7.75
N SER A 766 -15.82 31.16 -6.95
CA SER A 766 -17.16 31.73 -7.08
C SER A 766 -17.14 33.24 -6.81
N GLU A 767 -18.07 33.98 -7.41
CA GLU A 767 -18.14 35.42 -7.20
C GLU A 767 -18.55 35.75 -5.75
N LEU A 768 -18.02 36.83 -5.20
CA LEU A 768 -18.29 37.23 -3.80
C LEU A 768 -19.79 37.42 -3.53
N LYS A 769 -20.55 37.88 -4.52
CA LYS A 769 -22.02 38.03 -4.43
C LYS A 769 -22.74 36.69 -4.22
N GLU A 770 -22.25 35.60 -4.80
CA GLU A 770 -22.83 34.26 -4.68
C GLU A 770 -22.53 33.67 -3.31
N LEU A 771 -21.28 33.87 -2.83
CA LEU A 771 -20.88 33.51 -1.48
C LEU A 771 -21.70 34.27 -0.43
N ARG A 772 -21.92 35.58 -0.65
CA ARG A 772 -22.75 36.41 0.22
C ARG A 772 -24.21 35.97 0.24
N ALA A 773 -24.80 35.64 -0.91
CA ALA A 773 -26.17 35.12 -0.96
C ALA A 773 -26.31 33.81 -0.16
N THR A 774 -25.35 32.91 -0.29
CA THR A 774 -25.29 31.65 0.48
C THR A 774 -25.16 31.92 1.98
N PHE A 775 -24.29 32.86 2.37
CA PHE A 775 -24.15 33.30 3.75
C PHE A 775 -25.45 33.88 4.30
N ASP A 776 -26.10 34.79 3.58
CA ASP A 776 -27.32 35.47 4.04
C ASP A 776 -28.47 34.48 4.26
N GLU A 777 -28.65 33.51 3.37
CA GLU A 777 -29.65 32.44 3.55
C GLU A 777 -29.32 31.57 4.79
N GLY A 778 -28.06 31.16 4.94
CA GLY A 778 -27.62 30.36 6.08
C GLY A 778 -27.75 31.12 7.41
N HIS A 779 -27.36 32.39 7.44
CA HIS A 779 -27.45 33.26 8.60
C HIS A 779 -28.90 33.51 9.00
N ALA A 780 -29.81 33.73 8.05
CA ALA A 780 -31.23 33.88 8.33
C ALA A 780 -31.84 32.64 9.00
N LYS A 781 -31.37 31.44 8.63
CA LYS A 781 -31.82 30.17 9.23
C LYS A 781 -31.12 29.83 10.55
N PHE A 782 -29.84 30.20 10.68
CA PHE A 782 -28.98 29.83 11.82
C PHE A 782 -28.18 31.03 12.36
N PRO A 783 -28.85 32.07 12.88
CA PRO A 783 -28.20 33.34 13.22
C PRO A 783 -27.12 33.22 14.30
N ARG A 784 -27.22 32.21 15.18
CA ARG A 784 -26.25 31.95 16.27
C ARG A 784 -25.14 30.96 15.91
N TYR A 785 -25.11 30.44 14.67
CA TYR A 785 -24.03 29.55 14.23
C TYR A 785 -22.85 30.37 13.67
N TYR A 786 -22.01 30.89 14.57
CA TYR A 786 -20.93 31.83 14.24
C TYR A 786 -19.89 31.29 13.25
N ALA A 787 -19.78 29.98 13.07
CA ALA A 787 -18.91 29.40 12.04
C ALA A 787 -19.25 29.86 10.61
N LEU A 788 -20.50 30.24 10.32
CA LEU A 788 -20.86 30.85 9.02
C LEU A 788 -20.23 32.23 8.84
N HIS A 789 -20.21 33.04 9.90
CA HIS A 789 -19.58 34.35 9.86
C HIS A 789 -18.08 34.20 9.67
N ARG A 790 -17.46 33.28 10.40
CA ARG A 790 -16.04 32.93 10.23
C ARG A 790 -15.72 32.51 8.79
N GLN A 791 -16.59 31.73 8.16
CA GLN A 791 -16.39 31.30 6.78
C GLN A 791 -16.57 32.44 5.78
N MET A 792 -17.51 33.36 6.02
CA MET A 792 -17.66 34.56 5.19
C MET A 792 -16.48 35.53 5.35
N LEU A 793 -15.99 35.74 6.57
CA LEU A 793 -14.77 36.51 6.83
C LEU A 793 -13.59 35.95 6.04
N ARG A 794 -13.45 34.63 5.97
CA ARG A 794 -12.43 33.99 5.13
C ARG A 794 -12.58 34.35 3.66
N ALA A 795 -13.79 34.39 3.10
CA ALA A 795 -14.01 34.81 1.71
C ALA A 795 -13.60 36.28 1.46
N LEU A 796 -13.78 37.12 2.47
CA LEU A 796 -13.53 38.57 2.43
C LEU A 796 -12.05 38.95 2.63
N MET A 797 -11.17 38.04 3.05
CA MET A 797 -9.77 38.39 3.23
C MET A 797 -9.13 38.71 1.86
N PRO A 798 -8.23 39.71 1.77
CA PRO A 798 -7.60 40.12 0.51
C PRO A 798 -6.84 39.02 -0.23
N ARG A 799 -6.34 38.02 0.50
CA ARG A 799 -5.65 36.84 -0.07
C ARG A 799 -6.58 35.88 -0.83
N TRP A 800 -7.90 36.10 -0.79
CA TRP A 800 -8.90 35.31 -1.51
C TRP A 800 -9.62 36.19 -2.55
N TYR A 801 -10.78 36.75 -2.22
CA TYR A 801 -11.62 37.51 -3.17
C TYR A 801 -12.03 38.89 -2.67
N GLY A 802 -11.89 39.17 -1.38
CA GLY A 802 -12.37 40.42 -0.80
C GLY A 802 -11.35 41.53 -0.78
N SER A 803 -11.79 42.66 -0.23
CA SER A 803 -11.00 43.85 0.02
C SER A 803 -11.23 44.37 1.44
N ALA A 804 -10.44 45.36 1.87
CA ALA A 804 -10.69 46.04 3.14
C ALA A 804 -12.08 46.70 3.17
N ASP A 805 -12.56 47.22 2.04
CA ASP A 805 -13.88 47.83 1.93
C ASP A 805 -15.01 46.81 2.07
N ASP A 806 -14.89 45.65 1.40
CA ASP A 806 -15.87 44.56 1.52
C ASP A 806 -15.95 44.04 2.96
N LEU A 807 -14.81 44.01 3.66
CA LEU A 807 -14.74 43.63 5.07
C LEU A 807 -15.48 44.65 5.96
N ILE A 808 -15.20 45.95 5.79
CA ILE A 808 -15.85 47.01 6.57
C ILE A 808 -17.37 47.03 6.31
N GLU A 809 -17.79 46.87 5.06
CA GLU A 809 -19.20 46.77 4.69
C GLU A 809 -19.88 45.58 5.37
N PHE A 810 -19.24 44.41 5.36
CA PHE A 810 -19.75 43.22 6.04
C PHE A 810 -19.91 43.43 7.55
N PHE A 811 -18.90 44.00 8.21
CA PHE A 811 -18.99 44.30 9.65
C PHE A 811 -20.12 45.27 9.96
N SER A 812 -20.28 46.33 9.16
CA SER A 812 -21.36 47.30 9.31
C SER A 812 -22.74 46.66 9.14
N ASP A 813 -22.93 45.86 8.08
CA ASP A 813 -24.19 45.17 7.82
C ASP A 813 -24.58 44.21 8.95
N ILE A 814 -23.66 43.33 9.38
CA ILE A 814 -23.96 42.38 10.46
C ILE A 814 -24.23 43.08 11.79
N ARG A 815 -23.45 44.13 12.11
CA ARG A 815 -23.68 44.96 13.30
C ARG A 815 -25.05 45.63 13.26
N ASN A 816 -25.51 46.11 12.10
CA ASN A 816 -26.81 46.78 11.95
C ASN A 816 -27.99 45.81 12.01
N ARG A 817 -27.80 44.56 11.56
CA ARG A 817 -28.81 43.48 11.66
C ARG A 817 -28.97 42.95 13.08
N ALA A 818 -27.95 43.07 13.93
CA ALA A 818 -28.00 42.62 15.32
C ALA A 818 -28.92 43.51 16.19
N PRO A 819 -29.57 42.94 17.22
CA PRO A 819 -30.27 43.72 18.23
C PRO A 819 -29.37 44.82 18.81
N GLU A 820 -29.94 45.98 19.17
CA GLU A 820 -29.16 47.14 19.63
C GLU A 820 -28.21 46.80 20.80
N ALA A 821 -28.67 45.99 21.74
CA ALA A 821 -27.88 45.52 22.88
C ALA A 821 -26.72 44.57 22.51
N GLU A 822 -26.71 44.01 21.29
CA GLU A 822 -25.74 43.01 20.80
C GLU A 822 -24.80 43.57 19.72
N ARG A 823 -25.00 44.81 19.27
CA ARG A 823 -24.24 45.39 18.14
C ARG A 823 -22.74 45.40 18.38
N GLU A 824 -22.31 45.86 19.56
CA GLU A 824 -20.88 45.88 19.87
C GLU A 824 -20.36 44.48 20.19
N GLU A 825 -21.20 43.58 20.73
CA GLU A 825 -20.83 42.19 21.02
C GLU A 825 -20.51 41.43 19.72
N ILE A 826 -21.36 41.55 18.70
CA ILE A 826 -21.12 40.89 17.41
C ILE A 826 -19.90 41.50 16.71
N PHE A 827 -19.73 42.82 16.78
CA PHE A 827 -18.58 43.51 16.23
C PHE A 827 -17.26 42.99 16.84
N ALA A 828 -17.19 42.91 18.17
CA ALA A 828 -16.01 42.40 18.88
C ALA A 828 -15.73 40.92 18.56
N ARG A 829 -16.77 40.08 18.44
CA ARG A 829 -16.62 38.67 18.04
C ARG A 829 -16.03 38.52 16.64
N LEU A 830 -16.57 39.24 15.65
CA LEU A 830 -16.06 39.21 14.28
C LEU A 830 -14.62 39.74 14.18
N ALA A 831 -14.32 40.79 14.94
CA ALA A 831 -12.98 41.37 15.01
C ALA A 831 -11.95 40.38 15.56
N TRP A 832 -12.31 39.65 16.62
CA TRP A 832 -11.46 38.57 17.15
C TRP A 832 -11.26 37.45 16.12
N ASP A 833 -12.33 36.95 15.50
CA ASP A 833 -12.23 35.87 14.50
C ASP A 833 -11.35 36.28 13.30
N TYR A 834 -11.48 37.53 12.84
CA TYR A 834 -10.64 38.07 11.77
C TYR A 834 -9.16 38.19 12.20
N SER A 835 -8.90 38.76 13.38
CA SER A 835 -7.54 38.86 13.93
C SER A 835 -6.87 37.48 14.09
N ALA A 836 -7.63 36.47 14.54
CA ALA A 836 -7.14 35.10 14.68
C ALA A 836 -6.80 34.44 13.32
N MET A 837 -7.43 34.86 12.22
CA MET A 837 -7.10 34.37 10.87
C MET A 837 -5.88 35.04 10.25
N GLU A 838 -5.68 36.34 10.50
CA GLU A 838 -4.51 37.09 10.02
C GLU A 838 -3.24 36.70 10.81
N GLY A 839 -3.38 36.39 12.10
CA GLY A 839 -2.31 35.97 12.98
C GLY A 839 -1.80 37.08 13.90
N ASP A 840 -0.76 36.78 14.69
CA ASP A 840 -0.29 37.67 15.76
C ASP A 840 0.45 38.92 15.28
N ASP A 841 0.94 38.92 14.05
CA ASP A 841 1.69 40.04 13.47
C ASP A 841 0.76 41.11 12.84
N TYR A 842 -0.57 40.92 12.90
CA TYR A 842 -1.56 41.78 12.26
C TYR A 842 -2.42 42.50 13.31
N ASP A 843 -2.32 43.83 13.38
CA ASP A 843 -3.10 44.67 14.29
C ASP A 843 -4.32 45.27 13.57
N ILE A 844 -5.49 44.71 13.84
CA ILE A 844 -6.77 45.12 13.26
C ILE A 844 -7.16 46.58 13.58
N THR A 845 -6.62 47.17 14.66
CA THR A 845 -6.93 48.57 15.02
C THR A 845 -6.12 49.57 14.21
N VAL A 846 -4.95 49.15 13.72
CA VAL A 846 -4.09 49.95 12.85
C VAL A 846 -4.45 49.68 11.38
N GLU A 847 -4.48 48.41 10.99
CA GLU A 847 -4.61 48.00 9.57
C GLU A 847 -6.04 48.18 9.03
N ASN A 848 -7.06 47.98 9.88
CA ASN A 848 -8.47 48.12 9.47
C ASN A 848 -9.18 49.32 10.13
N ASN A 849 -8.45 50.12 10.93
CA ASN A 849 -9.01 51.25 11.67
C ASN A 849 -10.25 50.88 12.53
N PHE A 850 -10.28 49.67 13.06
CA PHE A 850 -11.34 49.23 13.97
C PHE A 850 -11.20 49.95 15.32
N GLY A 851 -12.19 50.76 15.67
CA GLY A 851 -12.13 51.61 16.86
C GLY A 851 -12.09 50.82 18.17
N TRP A 852 -11.01 50.98 18.94
CA TRP A 852 -10.85 50.35 20.26
C TRP A 852 -12.02 50.57 21.23
N PRO A 853 -12.67 51.76 21.32
CA PRO A 853 -13.82 51.95 22.21
C PRO A 853 -15.01 51.02 21.94
N ALA A 854 -15.29 50.74 20.65
CA ALA A 854 -16.34 49.83 20.23
C ALA A 854 -15.99 48.38 20.58
N LEU A 855 -14.74 47.96 20.32
CA LEU A 855 -14.24 46.64 20.71
C LEU A 855 -14.32 46.42 22.22
N MET A 856 -13.88 47.41 23.01
CA MET A 856 -13.95 47.39 24.47
C MET A 856 -15.40 47.21 24.96
N THR A 857 -16.34 48.01 24.45
CA THR A 857 -17.76 47.90 24.81
C THR A 857 -18.31 46.52 24.43
N GLY A 858 -17.92 46.00 23.27
CA GLY A 858 -18.29 44.67 22.81
C GLY A 858 -17.77 43.54 23.69
N TYR A 859 -16.49 43.55 24.07
CA TYR A 859 -15.91 42.54 24.95
C TYR A 859 -16.51 42.59 26.35
N GLN A 860 -16.73 43.79 26.92
CA GLN A 860 -17.42 43.95 28.20
C GLN A 860 -18.86 43.42 28.13
N GLY A 861 -19.58 43.67 27.03
CA GLY A 861 -20.90 43.10 26.76
C GLY A 861 -20.88 41.57 26.70
N LEU A 862 -19.93 41.00 25.96
CA LEU A 862 -19.74 39.55 25.87
C LEU A 862 -19.44 38.94 27.25
N MET A 863 -18.53 39.52 28.03
CA MET A 863 -18.24 39.05 29.40
C MET A 863 -19.47 39.14 30.32
N LYS A 864 -20.31 40.17 30.18
CA LYS A 864 -21.54 40.31 30.94
C LYS A 864 -22.59 39.26 30.55
N ARG A 865 -22.72 38.97 29.26
CA ARG A 865 -23.64 37.96 28.73
C ARG A 865 -23.18 36.54 29.05
N TYR A 866 -21.87 36.32 29.03
CA TYR A 866 -21.20 35.04 29.17
C TYR A 866 -20.25 35.05 30.38
N PRO A 867 -20.76 35.27 31.62
CA PRO A 867 -19.91 35.48 32.79
C PRO A 867 -19.07 34.25 33.16
N ALA A 868 -19.56 33.05 32.82
CA ALA A 868 -18.86 31.78 33.03
C ALA A 868 -17.78 31.48 31.98
N SER A 869 -17.65 32.29 30.92
CA SER A 869 -16.66 32.06 29.88
C SER A 869 -15.29 32.59 30.28
N ASP A 870 -14.32 31.68 30.38
CA ASP A 870 -12.92 32.06 30.54
C ASP A 870 -12.35 32.54 29.20
N PHE A 871 -12.85 32.01 28.08
CA PHE A 871 -12.48 32.46 26.75
C PHE A 871 -12.61 33.99 26.55
N TRP A 872 -13.75 34.62 26.85
CA TRP A 872 -13.94 36.04 26.56
C TRP A 872 -13.08 36.99 27.40
N ILE A 873 -12.80 36.65 28.65
CA ILE A 873 -11.89 37.46 29.48
C ILE A 873 -10.44 37.38 28.95
N ASN A 874 -10.01 36.20 28.51
CA ASN A 874 -8.69 36.03 27.91
C ASN A 874 -8.62 36.76 26.56
N VAL A 875 -9.66 36.70 25.72
CA VAL A 875 -9.71 37.43 24.44
C VAL A 875 -9.61 38.94 24.68
N TYR A 876 -10.36 39.46 25.66
CA TYR A 876 -10.33 40.88 25.97
C TYR A 876 -8.94 41.33 26.46
N ALA A 877 -8.34 40.58 27.39
CA ALA A 877 -7.00 40.86 27.88
C ALA A 877 -5.93 40.73 26.79
N ASN A 878 -6.04 39.73 25.92
CA ASN A 878 -5.14 39.53 24.79
C ASN A 878 -5.20 40.72 23.83
N MET A 879 -6.41 41.15 23.46
CA MET A 879 -6.59 42.30 22.57
C MET A 879 -6.12 43.61 23.22
N ALA A 880 -6.43 43.84 24.50
CA ALA A 880 -5.91 44.98 25.25
C ALA A 880 -4.37 45.02 25.24
N CYS A 881 -3.73 43.85 25.39
CA CYS A 881 -2.29 43.74 25.29
C CYS A 881 -1.75 44.05 23.89
N ARG A 882 -2.40 43.57 22.82
CA ARG A 882 -2.00 43.86 21.42
C ARG A 882 -1.98 45.36 21.18
N VAL A 883 -3.11 46.03 21.41
CA VAL A 883 -3.32 47.46 21.11
C VAL A 883 -2.63 48.40 22.10
N GLY A 884 -2.02 47.88 23.17
CA GLY A 884 -1.31 48.69 24.16
C GLY A 884 -2.20 49.37 25.20
N SER A 885 -3.41 48.86 25.44
CA SER A 885 -4.33 49.35 26.48
C SER A 885 -3.94 48.76 27.85
N ASP A 886 -2.97 49.40 28.50
CA ASP A 886 -2.37 48.95 29.76
C ASP A 886 -3.39 48.84 30.90
N LEU A 887 -4.21 49.87 31.14
CA LEU A 887 -5.18 49.90 32.24
C LEU A 887 -6.22 48.77 32.13
N GLU A 888 -6.73 48.49 30.93
CA GLU A 888 -7.71 47.42 30.73
C GLU A 888 -7.07 46.05 30.93
N TYR A 889 -5.85 45.83 30.43
CA TYR A 889 -5.11 44.61 30.73
C TYR A 889 -4.87 44.43 32.23
N ILE A 890 -4.43 45.47 32.93
CA ILE A 890 -4.15 45.45 34.38
C ILE A 890 -5.39 45.07 35.20
N LYS A 891 -6.57 45.59 34.83
CA LYS A 891 -7.83 45.26 35.51
C LYS A 891 -8.20 43.78 35.39
N LEU A 892 -8.00 43.17 34.21
CA LEU A 892 -8.35 41.77 33.93
C LEU A 892 -7.28 40.79 34.41
N ARG A 893 -6.04 41.25 34.57
CA ARG A 893 -4.89 40.39 34.83
C ARG A 893 -5.02 39.49 36.07
N PRO A 894 -5.61 39.90 37.21
CA PRO A 894 -5.82 39.02 38.36
C PRO A 894 -6.68 37.79 38.02
N ASP A 895 -7.73 37.97 37.22
CA ASP A 895 -8.65 36.89 36.86
C ASP A 895 -7.97 35.83 35.98
N LEU A 896 -6.99 36.23 35.15
CA LEU A 896 -6.23 35.29 34.31
C LEU A 896 -5.41 34.26 35.12
N ASN A 897 -5.21 34.46 36.42
CA ASN A 897 -4.53 33.47 37.27
C ASN A 897 -5.36 32.21 37.52
N THR A 898 -6.69 32.35 37.53
CA THR A 898 -7.62 31.24 37.85
C THR A 898 -8.56 30.92 36.71
N ARG A 899 -8.71 31.83 35.73
CA ARG A 899 -9.60 31.73 34.59
C ARG A 899 -8.82 31.74 33.28
N MET A 900 -7.92 30.76 33.11
CA MET A 900 -7.06 30.69 31.93
C MET A 900 -7.78 30.03 30.74
N SER A 901 -7.63 30.61 29.55
CA SER A 901 -8.03 30.01 28.28
C SER A 901 -6.81 29.99 27.34
N SER A 902 -6.08 28.88 27.34
CA SER A 902 -4.76 28.75 26.68
C SER A 902 -4.83 28.92 25.16
N ILE A 903 -5.96 28.56 24.55
CA ILE A 903 -6.21 28.67 23.10
C ILE A 903 -6.10 30.11 22.58
N VAL A 904 -6.33 31.12 23.44
CA VAL A 904 -6.28 32.54 23.09
C VAL A 904 -4.84 33.07 23.00
N TRP A 905 -3.91 32.44 23.71
CA TRP A 905 -2.55 32.93 23.86
C TRP A 905 -1.59 32.22 22.92
N SER A 906 -0.62 32.98 22.40
CA SER A 906 0.44 32.49 21.54
C SER A 906 1.82 32.57 22.17
N ASP A 907 2.81 31.99 21.52
CA ASP A 907 4.21 32.05 21.97
C ASP A 907 4.75 33.49 21.81
N LYS A 908 4.21 34.24 20.82
CA LYS A 908 4.51 35.66 20.60
C LYS A 908 3.72 36.57 21.54
N ILE A 909 2.45 36.25 21.78
CA ILE A 909 1.51 37.03 22.59
C ILE A 909 0.98 36.12 23.70
N SER A 910 1.75 36.06 24.78
CA SER A 910 1.44 35.34 26.02
C SER A 910 1.22 36.31 27.19
N VAL A 911 0.57 35.83 28.25
CA VAL A 911 0.43 36.58 29.51
C VAL A 911 1.79 37.06 30.03
N ALA A 912 2.83 36.23 29.95
CA ALA A 912 4.18 36.61 30.36
C ALA A 912 4.77 37.75 29.50
N THR A 913 4.57 37.72 28.18
CA THR A 913 5.02 38.80 27.29
C THR A 913 4.24 40.10 27.54
N CYS A 914 2.95 40.01 27.86
CA CYS A 914 2.10 41.15 28.18
C CYS A 914 2.45 41.76 29.55
N ASP A 915 2.70 40.93 30.56
CA ASP A 915 3.19 41.35 31.88
C ASP A 915 4.52 42.11 31.75
N LYS A 916 5.43 41.61 30.92
CA LYS A 916 6.68 42.30 30.59
C LYS A 916 6.45 43.61 29.83
N LYS A 917 5.52 43.63 28.86
CA LYS A 917 5.16 44.84 28.09
C LYS A 917 4.65 45.96 29.01
N PHE A 918 3.87 45.61 30.04
CA PHE A 918 3.25 46.56 30.97
C PHE A 918 3.87 46.59 32.38
N GLU A 919 5.12 46.13 32.54
CA GLU A 919 5.77 46.02 33.85
C GLU A 919 5.73 47.33 34.65
N ARG A 920 6.05 48.46 33.99
CA ARG A 920 6.04 49.79 34.62
C ARG A 920 4.62 50.24 35.00
N PRO A 921 3.62 50.23 34.09
CA PRO A 921 2.22 50.47 34.43
C PRO A 921 1.70 49.59 35.59
N ILE A 922 2.01 48.30 35.59
CA ILE A 922 1.57 47.35 36.64
C ILE A 922 2.14 47.73 38.00
N LYS A 923 3.45 48.02 38.08
CA LYS A 923 4.10 48.44 39.34
C LYS A 923 3.47 49.71 39.90
N ARG A 924 3.18 50.69 39.03
CA ARG A 924 2.51 51.93 39.43
C ARG A 924 1.07 51.67 39.90
N TYR A 925 0.30 50.90 39.13
CA TYR A 925 -1.10 50.60 39.48
C TYR A 925 -1.22 49.90 40.85
N ARG A 926 -0.31 48.96 41.15
CA ARG A 926 -0.24 48.30 42.46
C ARG A 926 0.05 49.28 43.60
N GLN A 927 0.94 50.24 43.40
CA GLN A 927 1.23 51.26 44.42
C GLN A 927 -0.02 52.10 44.71
N ASP A 928 -0.77 52.44 43.66
CA ASP A 928 -1.99 53.23 43.77
C ASP A 928 -3.19 52.42 44.30
N HIS A 929 -3.16 51.08 44.17
CA HIS A 929 -4.25 50.16 44.57
C HIS A 929 -3.73 48.97 45.39
N PRO A 930 -3.53 49.13 46.72
CA PRO A 930 -2.97 48.08 47.58
C PRO A 930 -3.80 46.79 47.62
N ASP A 931 -5.11 46.87 47.41
CA ASP A 931 -6.04 45.73 47.40
C ASP A 931 -6.05 44.96 46.05
N TRP A 932 -5.27 45.40 45.06
CA TRP A 932 -5.18 44.72 43.77
C TRP A 932 -4.24 43.51 43.84
N HIS A 933 -4.80 42.31 43.72
CA HIS A 933 -4.09 41.02 43.84
C HIS A 933 -3.52 40.49 42.51
N GLY A 934 -2.89 41.34 41.70
CA GLY A 934 -2.22 40.91 40.45
C GLY A 934 -0.84 40.26 40.66
N PRO A 935 -0.14 39.83 39.58
CA PRO A 935 1.11 39.06 39.65
C PRO A 935 2.27 39.84 40.29
N ALA A 936 3.01 39.22 41.21
CA ALA A 936 4.22 39.82 41.79
C ALA A 936 5.35 39.88 40.76
N LEU A 937 5.32 40.89 39.88
CA LEU A 937 6.33 41.16 38.83
C LEU A 937 7.62 41.77 39.37
#